data_AF-A0A9D6EZP0-F1
#
_entry.id   AF-A0A9D6EZP0-F1
#
_cell.length_a   1.000
_cell.length_b   1.000
_cell.length_c   1.000
_cell.angle_alpha   90.00
_cell.angle_beta   90.00
_cell.angle_gamma   90.00
#
_symmetry.space_group_name_H-M   'P 1'
#
loop_
_entity.id
_entity.type
_entity.pdbx_description
1 polymer ?
#
loop_
_entity_poly.entity_id
_entity_poly.type
_entity_poly.pdbx_seq_one_letter_code
_entity_poly.pdbx_strand_id
1 'polypeptide(L)'
;MQKLIEGLRHFQDCVRWERREHFERGVEGQKPYALLITCSDSRVMPETLMQTNPGDLFVSRNAGNLVPPPDTPGGEAATIEYAVSTLGVTDIIVCGHYRCGAVKALLDADTTSEASSPMSLWLAHAAETRAVMDRDHPDLNGEDRWDKAVEQNVLVQLCNLAKHPVVAAGLAAGALRLHGWALRFESGEVVAYDPHTRSFVALLDMPTVHAAVHAPDDCCKLPAPDHRREPPAPQSAPVPKWFEALKSDIPASLVVFMVALPLCLAIAKACGVPAEIGLITGIVGGILAGLLAGSPLQVSGPAAGLIVILLDVVEKQGIAMLGVVVFLAGLVQLAAGVLRLGQWFRAVSPAVIIGMLAGIGAVIFAQQFHVAFDDAPSRSPLMNFLQIPRALVDIFDGNGHHGHPGHLPAAIIGALTLLVLVLWKSFCPKKLQAIPAVLVAVVLATAVTALLALPIQRVEFDSLASAVKWIDFAALPGLLTSASVWQVALTIALVASAETLLCAAAVDQMHTGPRTRYDRELAAQGIGNAVCGLLGALPMTGVIVRSSANVKAGGRTRWSAVLHGVWILAFVLLLPGVLRLVPTAALAAILVLTGIKLIEIHAIRALWKESRAEGIICIVTAVTVFSVDLLAGVLLGVGLSIAKLIYTFSRLRIRRKGDPASGRMTLVLEGSATFIRLPKLAAALETVPPGITLHVDFKGLSYIDHACLTLLMDWEKQHEATGGKLVLDWETLRARFRNARPRPRAEANQ
;
A
#
# COMPACT_ATOMS: atom_id res chain seq x y z
N MET A 1 4.87 36.12 4.51
CA MET A 1 5.69 34.90 4.71
C MET A 1 6.88 35.12 5.65
N GLN A 2 7.67 36.20 5.52
CA GLN A 2 8.80 36.50 6.42
C GLN A 2 8.43 36.54 7.91
N LYS A 3 7.34 37.22 8.31
CA LYS A 3 6.84 37.23 9.69
C LYS A 3 6.58 35.84 10.28
N LEU A 4 6.12 34.88 9.46
CA LEU A 4 5.89 33.50 9.90
C LEU A 4 7.21 32.74 10.07
N ILE A 5 8.19 32.98 9.19
CA ILE A 5 9.53 32.40 9.27
C ILE A 5 10.27 32.93 10.50
N GLU A 6 10.15 34.23 10.79
CA GLU A 6 10.71 34.86 12.00
C GLU A 6 10.03 34.33 13.26
N GLY A 7 8.69 34.18 13.25
CA GLY A 7 7.96 33.53 14.34
C GLY A 7 8.39 32.08 14.56
N LEU A 8 8.66 31.32 13.49
CA LEU A 8 9.17 29.96 13.59
C LEU A 8 10.59 29.91 14.17
N ARG A 9 11.47 30.85 13.78
CA ARG A 9 12.80 30.99 14.39
C ARG A 9 12.69 31.29 15.87
N HIS A 10 11.87 32.27 16.26
CA HIS A 10 11.63 32.58 17.66
C HIS A 10 11.05 31.39 18.44
N PHE A 11 10.14 30.62 17.84
CA PHE A 11 9.62 29.40 18.45
C PHE A 11 10.73 28.35 18.65
N GLN A 12 11.60 28.15 17.66
CA GLN A 12 12.70 27.18 17.73
C GLN A 12 13.77 27.56 18.75
N ASP A 13 14.07 28.86 18.84
CA ASP A 13 15.18 29.39 19.63
C ASP A 13 14.78 29.70 21.08
N CYS A 14 13.53 30.07 21.33
CA CYS A 14 13.06 30.52 22.65
C CYS A 14 11.93 29.63 23.21
N VAL A 15 10.77 29.58 22.52
CA VAL A 15 9.53 29.00 23.08
C VAL A 15 9.60 27.48 23.26
N ARG A 16 10.25 26.76 22.33
CA ARG A 16 10.41 25.31 22.39
C ARG A 16 11.24 24.89 23.61
N TRP A 17 12.19 25.72 24.06
CA TRP A 17 13.02 25.42 25.21
C TRP A 17 12.22 25.55 26.52
N GLU A 18 11.39 26.59 26.64
CA GLU A 18 10.57 26.83 27.84
C GLU A 18 9.50 25.75 28.04
N ARG A 19 8.92 25.21 26.96
CA ARG A 19 7.87 24.19 27.01
C ARG A 19 8.34 22.80 26.56
N ARG A 20 9.64 22.54 26.67
CA ARG A 20 10.31 21.35 26.12
C ARG A 20 9.67 20.04 26.58
N GLU A 21 9.33 19.95 27.86
CA GLU A 21 8.75 18.75 28.47
C GLU A 21 7.37 18.39 27.86
N HIS A 22 6.56 19.37 27.47
CA HIS A 22 5.26 19.14 26.84
C HIS A 22 5.40 18.64 25.40
N PHE A 23 6.39 19.13 24.65
CA PHE A 23 6.68 18.65 23.30
C PHE A 23 7.35 17.27 23.29
N GLU A 24 8.18 16.96 24.30
CA GLU A 24 8.81 15.65 24.44
C GLU A 24 7.81 14.57 24.85
N ARG A 25 6.84 14.89 25.73
CA ARG A 25 5.73 13.97 26.07
C ARG A 25 4.85 13.59 24.87
N GLY A 26 4.64 14.50 23.93
CA GLY A 26 3.86 14.23 22.70
C GLY A 26 4.52 13.24 21.73
N VAL A 27 5.79 12.89 21.91
CA VAL A 27 6.51 11.91 21.07
C VAL A 27 6.05 10.47 21.37
N GLU A 28 5.54 10.20 22.56
CA GLU A 28 5.04 8.89 22.99
C GLU A 28 3.56 8.65 22.62
N GLY A 29 2.86 9.67 22.13
CA GLY A 29 1.44 9.64 21.74
C GLY A 29 0.66 10.84 22.28
N GLN A 30 -0.55 11.06 21.78
CA GLN A 30 -1.45 12.13 22.23
C GLN A 30 -2.58 11.58 23.12
N LYS A 31 -2.95 12.32 24.17
CA LYS A 31 -4.07 12.01 25.10
C LYS A 31 -4.87 13.28 25.43
N PRO A 32 -5.62 13.81 24.46
CA PRO A 32 -6.36 15.05 24.63
C PRO A 32 -7.55 14.87 25.59
N TYR A 33 -7.90 15.93 26.31
CA TYR A 33 -9.06 15.97 27.20
C TYR A 33 -10.37 15.99 26.41
N ALA A 34 -10.40 16.72 25.29
CA ALA A 34 -11.59 16.94 24.49
C ALA A 34 -11.27 17.10 23.00
N LEU A 35 -12.26 16.78 22.15
CA LEU A 35 -12.32 17.21 20.76
C LEU A 35 -13.01 18.58 20.70
N LEU A 36 -12.33 19.58 20.14
CA LEU A 36 -12.90 20.90 19.89
C LEU A 36 -13.13 21.11 18.39
N ILE A 37 -14.39 21.29 18.00
CA ILE A 37 -14.79 21.64 16.63
C ILE A 37 -15.09 23.14 16.61
N THR A 38 -14.31 23.91 15.88
CA THR A 38 -14.45 25.37 15.83
C THR A 38 -14.16 25.96 14.46
N CYS A 39 -14.28 27.28 14.31
CA CYS A 39 -14.16 27.95 13.02
C CYS A 39 -12.71 28.09 12.55
N SER A 40 -12.49 28.02 11.23
CA SER A 40 -11.23 28.36 10.58
C SER A 40 -10.90 29.86 10.56
N ASP A 41 -11.77 30.73 11.09
CA ASP A 41 -11.51 32.16 11.22
C ASP A 41 -10.19 32.40 11.97
N SER A 42 -9.28 33.16 11.36
CA SER A 42 -7.90 33.34 11.84
C SER A 42 -7.81 34.03 13.21
N ARG A 43 -8.91 34.62 13.70
CA ARG A 43 -9.01 35.23 15.03
C ARG A 43 -9.40 34.22 16.11
N VAL A 44 -9.97 33.08 15.74
CA VAL A 44 -10.23 31.98 16.68
C VAL A 44 -8.90 31.26 16.95
N MET A 45 -8.41 31.39 18.17
CA MET A 45 -7.18 30.76 18.65
C MET A 45 -7.50 29.93 19.91
N PRO A 46 -8.04 28.71 19.74
CA PRO A 46 -8.64 27.97 20.85
C PRO A 46 -7.62 27.63 21.94
N GLU A 47 -6.39 27.27 21.58
CA GLU A 47 -5.35 26.93 22.53
C GLU A 47 -4.89 28.14 23.35
N THR A 48 -4.92 29.34 22.75
CA THR A 48 -4.63 30.59 23.45
C THR A 48 -5.79 31.00 24.36
N LEU A 49 -7.03 30.87 23.88
CA LEU A 49 -8.23 31.20 24.65
C LEU A 49 -8.35 30.34 25.90
N MET A 50 -8.11 29.03 25.78
CA MET A 50 -8.29 28.06 26.85
C MET A 50 -6.99 27.78 27.64
N GLN A 51 -5.89 28.46 27.31
CA GLN A 51 -4.57 28.29 27.94
C GLN A 51 -4.10 26.83 27.99
N THR A 52 -4.36 26.07 26.92
CA THR A 52 -4.03 24.65 26.84
C THR A 52 -2.63 24.40 26.29
N ASN A 53 -1.99 23.31 26.71
CA ASN A 53 -0.68 22.90 26.20
C ASN A 53 -0.81 22.02 24.95
N PRO A 54 0.28 21.84 24.19
CA PRO A 54 0.31 20.89 23.08
C PRO A 54 -0.12 19.48 23.54
N GLY A 55 -1.15 18.93 22.88
CA GLY A 55 -1.69 17.60 23.19
C GLY A 55 -2.86 17.58 24.17
N ASP A 56 -3.21 18.70 24.82
CA ASP A 56 -4.35 18.81 25.74
C ASP A 56 -5.70 18.85 25.01
N LEU A 57 -5.73 19.41 23.79
CA LEU A 57 -6.93 19.47 22.93
C LEU A 57 -6.65 18.82 21.58
N PHE A 58 -7.66 18.13 21.05
CA PHE A 58 -7.69 17.71 19.66
C PHE A 58 -8.62 18.63 18.89
N VAL A 59 -8.10 19.41 17.94
CA VAL A 59 -8.85 20.54 17.35
C VAL A 59 -9.16 20.27 15.88
N SER A 60 -10.45 20.38 15.52
CA SER A 60 -10.92 20.41 14.14
C SER A 60 -11.38 21.82 13.78
N ARG A 61 -10.81 22.40 12.72
CA ARG A 61 -11.14 23.76 12.27
C ARG A 61 -11.65 23.77 10.85
N ASN A 62 -12.90 24.15 10.66
CA ASN A 62 -13.52 24.32 9.35
C ASN A 62 -14.37 25.60 9.29
N ALA A 63 -14.74 26.05 8.08
CA ALA A 63 -15.52 27.27 7.93
C ALA A 63 -16.92 27.08 8.53
N GLY A 64 -17.25 27.85 9.58
CA GLY A 64 -18.55 27.80 10.24
C GLY A 64 -18.74 26.67 11.25
N ASN A 65 -17.65 26.00 11.68
CA ASN A 65 -17.66 24.94 12.71
C ASN A 65 -18.68 23.81 12.42
N LEU A 66 -18.82 23.47 11.14
CA LEU A 66 -19.83 22.55 10.64
C LEU A 66 -19.47 21.09 10.91
N VAL A 67 -20.50 20.32 11.28
CA VAL A 67 -20.46 18.88 11.41
C VAL A 67 -21.41 18.32 10.36
N PRO A 68 -20.88 17.85 9.21
CA PRO A 68 -21.71 17.23 8.19
C PRO A 68 -22.44 15.99 8.74
N PRO A 69 -23.62 15.65 8.18
CA PRO A 69 -24.29 14.39 8.50
C PRO A 69 -23.38 13.17 8.27
N PRO A 70 -23.56 12.06 9.03
CA PRO A 70 -22.66 10.90 9.01
C PRO A 70 -22.40 10.29 7.63
N ASP A 71 -23.37 10.37 6.72
CA ASP A 71 -23.27 9.81 5.37
C ASP A 71 -22.50 10.72 4.38
N THR A 72 -22.02 11.87 4.83
CA THR A 72 -21.28 12.82 4.01
C THR A 72 -19.78 12.50 4.05
N PRO A 73 -19.13 12.18 2.92
CA PRO A 73 -17.69 11.97 2.89
C PRO A 73 -16.94 13.28 3.22
N GLY A 74 -16.11 13.27 4.26
CA GLY A 74 -15.38 14.47 4.70
C GLY A 74 -14.30 14.16 5.73
N GLY A 75 -13.38 15.11 5.94
CA GLY A 75 -12.33 14.97 6.94
C GLY A 75 -12.90 14.97 8.37
N GLU A 76 -14.00 15.68 8.59
CA GLU A 76 -14.67 15.86 9.88
C GLU A 76 -15.14 14.54 10.49
N ALA A 77 -15.78 13.67 9.69
CA ALA A 77 -16.24 12.37 10.16
C ALA A 77 -15.07 11.49 10.60
N ALA A 78 -13.97 11.48 9.83
CA ALA A 78 -12.75 10.77 10.20
C ALA A 78 -12.08 11.36 11.45
N THR A 79 -12.10 12.68 11.61
CA THR A 79 -11.57 13.36 12.81
C THR A 79 -12.38 13.00 14.05
N ILE A 80 -13.72 12.98 13.96
CA ILE A 80 -14.61 12.58 15.05
C ILE A 80 -14.37 11.11 15.43
N GLU A 81 -14.32 10.20 14.44
CA GLU A 81 -14.06 8.79 14.65
C GLU A 81 -12.70 8.53 15.31
N TYR A 82 -11.66 9.20 14.83
CA TYR A 82 -10.32 9.06 15.38
C TYR A 82 -10.24 9.59 16.82
N ALA A 83 -10.85 10.75 17.09
CA ALA A 83 -10.88 11.33 18.43
C ALA A 83 -11.55 10.40 19.44
N VAL A 84 -12.73 9.85 19.10
CA VAL A 84 -13.50 8.99 19.99
C VAL A 84 -12.88 7.59 20.09
N SER A 85 -12.64 6.94 18.95
CA SER A 85 -12.29 5.52 18.93
C SER A 85 -10.80 5.24 19.14
N THR A 86 -9.93 6.18 18.75
CA THR A 86 -8.48 6.01 18.86
C THR A 86 -7.89 6.78 20.03
N LEU A 87 -8.29 8.05 20.21
CA LEU A 87 -7.77 8.89 21.29
C LEU A 87 -8.54 8.76 22.61
N GLY A 88 -9.77 8.23 22.56
CA GLY A 88 -10.58 8.00 23.75
C GLY A 88 -11.05 9.29 24.43
N VAL A 89 -11.30 10.36 23.67
CA VAL A 89 -11.81 11.60 24.25
C VAL A 89 -13.19 11.37 24.86
N THR A 90 -13.48 11.98 26.01
CA THR A 90 -14.77 11.88 26.70
C THR A 90 -15.70 13.06 26.44
N ASP A 91 -15.15 14.15 25.90
CA ASP A 91 -15.84 15.42 25.75
C ASP A 91 -15.66 15.94 24.32
N ILE A 92 -16.76 16.34 23.69
CA ILE A 92 -16.76 16.97 22.38
C ILE A 92 -17.44 18.34 22.47
N ILE A 93 -16.72 19.38 22.08
CA ILE A 93 -17.16 20.76 22.16
C ILE A 93 -17.35 21.29 20.73
N VAL A 94 -18.55 21.75 20.40
CA VAL A 94 -18.81 22.56 19.21
C VAL A 94 -18.79 24.02 19.64
N CYS A 95 -17.77 24.76 19.20
CA CYS A 95 -17.57 26.16 19.57
C CYS A 95 -17.71 27.06 18.33
N GLY A 96 -18.86 27.74 18.24
CA GLY A 96 -19.07 28.83 17.30
C GLY A 96 -18.44 30.14 17.78
N HIS A 97 -18.52 31.18 16.96
CA HIS A 97 -18.17 32.53 17.38
C HIS A 97 -19.16 33.53 16.81
N TYR A 98 -19.50 34.56 17.59
CA TYR A 98 -20.35 35.64 17.12
C TYR A 98 -19.71 36.35 15.93
N ARG A 99 -20.57 36.94 15.11
CA ARG A 99 -20.16 37.58 13.85
C ARG A 99 -19.37 36.62 12.93
N CYS A 100 -19.79 35.35 12.85
CA CYS A 100 -19.17 34.37 11.96
C CYS A 100 -19.49 34.64 10.49
N GLY A 101 -18.46 34.92 9.68
CA GLY A 101 -18.63 35.20 8.24
C GLY A 101 -19.23 34.02 7.46
N ALA A 102 -18.95 32.77 7.86
CA ALA A 102 -19.53 31.59 7.23
C ALA A 102 -21.04 31.46 7.52
N VAL A 103 -21.46 31.75 8.76
CA VAL A 103 -22.88 31.77 9.14
C VAL A 103 -23.60 32.95 8.50
N LYS A 104 -22.92 34.09 8.33
CA LYS A 104 -23.48 35.22 7.57
C LYS A 104 -23.73 34.85 6.12
N ALA A 105 -22.73 34.24 5.46
CA ALA A 105 -22.86 33.77 4.08
C ALA A 105 -23.99 32.73 3.92
N LEU A 106 -24.25 31.91 4.94
CA LEU A 106 -25.38 30.99 4.96
C LEU A 106 -26.75 31.72 4.98
N LEU A 107 -26.86 32.81 5.75
CA LEU A 107 -28.07 33.64 5.80
C LEU A 107 -28.28 34.44 4.51
N ASP A 108 -27.19 35.00 3.96
CA ASP A 108 -27.21 35.90 2.80
C ASP A 108 -27.30 35.15 1.45
N ALA A 109 -27.21 33.81 1.44
CA ALA A 109 -27.19 33.04 0.19
C ALA A 109 -28.52 33.17 -0.59
N ASP A 110 -28.53 33.92 -1.70
CA ASP A 110 -29.65 33.93 -2.63
C ASP A 110 -29.74 32.59 -3.37
N THR A 111 -30.93 31.96 -3.34
CA THR A 111 -31.20 30.63 -3.92
C THR A 111 -31.07 30.54 -5.45
N THR A 112 -30.61 31.60 -6.14
CA THR A 112 -30.76 31.72 -7.61
C THR A 112 -29.51 32.03 -8.44
N SER A 113 -28.26 32.11 -7.92
CA SER A 113 -27.10 32.24 -8.86
C SER A 113 -25.72 31.69 -8.48
N GLU A 114 -25.50 31.02 -7.34
CA GLU A 114 -24.15 30.49 -6.97
C GLU A 114 -24.15 29.02 -6.51
N ALA A 115 -25.06 28.20 -7.05
CA ALA A 115 -25.34 26.83 -6.60
C ALA A 115 -24.24 25.77 -6.85
N SER A 116 -23.01 26.16 -7.21
CA SER A 116 -21.95 25.22 -7.61
C SER A 116 -20.55 25.53 -7.06
N SER A 117 -20.39 26.51 -6.17
CA SER A 117 -19.08 26.73 -5.52
C SER A 117 -18.84 25.68 -4.42
N PRO A 118 -17.59 25.25 -4.19
CA PRO A 118 -17.27 24.37 -3.06
C PRO A 118 -17.71 24.95 -1.71
N MET A 119 -17.74 26.28 -1.56
CA MET A 119 -18.19 26.96 -0.35
C MET A 119 -19.71 26.88 -0.16
N SER A 120 -20.50 27.05 -1.22
CA SER A 120 -21.96 26.92 -1.12
C SER A 120 -22.39 25.47 -0.87
N LEU A 121 -21.69 24.50 -1.47
CA LEU A 121 -21.86 23.07 -1.15
C LEU A 121 -21.49 22.76 0.30
N TRP A 122 -20.42 23.37 0.83
CA TRP A 122 -20.00 23.21 2.22
C TRP A 122 -21.04 23.77 3.20
N LEU A 123 -21.50 25.01 2.96
CA LEU A 123 -22.51 25.65 3.81
C LEU A 123 -23.87 24.94 3.76
N ALA A 124 -24.17 24.19 2.69
CA ALA A 124 -25.40 23.40 2.60
C ALA A 124 -25.55 22.37 3.73
N HIS A 125 -24.45 21.95 4.37
CA HIS A 125 -24.51 21.10 5.57
C HIS A 125 -25.16 21.77 6.78
N ALA A 126 -25.29 23.11 6.76
CA ALA A 126 -26.00 23.90 7.75
C ALA A 126 -27.32 24.49 7.24
N ALA A 127 -27.87 23.98 6.13
CA ALA A 127 -29.13 24.50 5.58
C ALA A 127 -30.28 24.50 6.61
N GLU A 128 -30.29 23.54 7.54
CA GLU A 128 -31.26 23.48 8.64
C GLU A 128 -31.17 24.71 9.56
N THR A 129 -29.97 25.25 9.81
CA THR A 129 -29.81 26.47 10.61
C THR A 129 -30.61 27.62 10.00
N ARG A 130 -30.53 27.80 8.67
CA ARG A 130 -31.31 28.83 7.97
C ARG A 130 -32.80 28.52 8.02
N ALA A 131 -33.21 27.28 7.78
CA ALA A 131 -34.61 26.89 7.83
C ALA A 131 -35.24 27.15 9.21
N VAL A 132 -34.51 26.87 10.30
CA VAL A 132 -34.94 27.17 11.67
C VAL A 132 -35.02 28.68 11.91
N MET A 133 -34.01 29.43 11.48
CA MET A 133 -34.02 30.90 11.62
C MET A 133 -35.19 31.54 10.87
N ASP A 134 -35.50 31.07 9.67
CA ASP A 134 -36.60 31.58 8.86
C ASP A 134 -37.99 31.18 9.43
N ARG A 135 -38.09 30.02 10.08
CA ARG A 135 -39.32 29.49 10.67
C ARG A 135 -39.62 30.05 12.06
N ASP A 136 -38.64 30.03 12.96
CA ASP A 136 -38.84 30.26 14.39
C ASP A 136 -38.41 31.67 14.82
N HIS A 137 -37.62 32.37 13.99
CA HIS A 137 -37.13 33.72 14.26
C HIS A 137 -37.28 34.69 13.06
N PRO A 138 -38.46 34.75 12.39
CA PRO A 138 -38.65 35.59 11.21
C PRO A 138 -38.48 37.08 11.49
N ASP A 139 -38.79 37.53 12.71
CA ASP A 139 -38.81 38.94 13.11
C ASP A 139 -37.42 39.50 13.45
N LEU A 140 -36.41 38.65 13.64
CA LEU A 140 -35.04 39.08 13.91
C LEU A 140 -34.37 39.56 12.63
N ASN A 141 -33.71 40.72 12.70
CA ASN A 141 -33.05 41.35 11.56
C ASN A 141 -31.62 41.79 11.90
N GLY A 142 -30.81 41.97 10.85
CA GLY A 142 -29.45 42.51 10.97
C GLY A 142 -28.57 41.72 11.92
N GLU A 143 -27.96 42.44 12.87
CA GLU A 143 -26.98 41.91 13.81
C GLU A 143 -27.56 40.89 14.82
N ASP A 144 -28.78 41.08 15.29
CA ASP A 144 -29.42 40.16 16.23
C ASP A 144 -29.78 38.83 15.57
N ARG A 145 -30.21 38.86 14.29
CA ARG A 145 -30.44 37.65 13.49
C ARG A 145 -29.15 36.86 13.30
N TRP A 146 -28.04 37.56 13.04
CA TRP A 146 -26.73 36.92 12.82
C TRP A 146 -26.23 36.23 14.09
N ASP A 147 -26.31 36.91 15.23
CA ASP A 147 -25.87 36.34 16.50
C ASP A 147 -26.73 35.15 16.92
N LYS A 148 -28.05 35.25 16.73
CA LYS A 148 -28.96 34.12 16.98
C LYS A 148 -28.72 32.96 16.02
N ALA A 149 -28.37 33.22 14.77
CA ALA A 149 -28.02 32.18 13.82
C ALA A 149 -26.72 31.45 14.17
N VAL A 150 -25.76 32.12 14.83
CA VAL A 150 -24.54 31.47 15.34
C VAL A 150 -24.89 30.48 16.45
N GLU A 151 -25.69 30.92 17.43
CA GLU A 151 -26.19 30.05 18.50
C GLU A 151 -26.94 28.85 17.91
N GLN A 152 -27.86 29.11 16.98
CA GLN A 152 -28.64 28.05 16.33
C GLN A 152 -27.76 27.11 15.51
N ASN A 153 -26.73 27.62 14.85
CA ASN A 153 -25.78 26.80 14.11
C ASN A 153 -25.08 25.80 15.03
N VAL A 154 -24.62 26.25 16.22
CA VAL A 154 -24.01 25.38 17.23
C VAL A 154 -24.97 24.25 17.61
N LEU A 155 -26.25 24.55 17.85
CA LEU A 155 -27.26 23.54 18.20
C LEU A 155 -27.51 22.54 17.06
N VAL A 156 -27.60 23.00 15.82
CA VAL A 156 -27.75 22.13 14.64
C VAL A 156 -26.53 21.21 14.49
N GLN A 157 -25.33 21.74 14.70
CA GLN A 157 -24.10 20.94 14.62
C GLN A 157 -24.00 19.93 15.76
N LEU A 158 -24.45 20.24 16.97
CA LEU A 158 -24.58 19.26 18.05
C LEU A 158 -25.57 18.14 17.67
N CYS A 159 -26.69 18.49 17.05
CA CYS A 159 -27.67 17.50 16.57
C CYS A 159 -27.07 16.60 15.48
N ASN A 160 -26.29 17.16 14.56
CA ASN A 160 -25.58 16.36 13.55
C ASN A 160 -24.51 15.48 14.19
N LEU A 161 -23.75 16.00 15.15
CA LEU A 161 -22.72 15.28 15.89
C LEU A 161 -23.30 14.07 16.63
N ALA A 162 -24.46 14.22 17.28
CA ALA A 162 -25.16 13.14 17.97
C ALA A 162 -25.61 12.00 17.03
N LYS A 163 -25.73 12.25 15.72
CA LYS A 163 -26.07 11.23 14.71
C LYS A 163 -24.86 10.41 14.27
N HIS A 164 -23.63 10.84 14.55
CA HIS A 164 -22.42 10.08 14.18
C HIS A 164 -22.35 8.77 14.99
N PRO A 165 -22.13 7.59 14.36
CA PRO A 165 -22.28 6.29 15.02
C PRO A 165 -21.45 6.14 16.31
N VAL A 166 -20.18 6.58 16.28
CA VAL A 166 -19.29 6.50 17.45
C VAL A 166 -19.71 7.43 18.57
N VAL A 167 -20.31 8.58 18.23
CA VAL A 167 -20.79 9.57 19.20
C VAL A 167 -22.11 9.08 19.80
N ALA A 168 -23.04 8.62 18.97
CA ALA A 168 -24.29 8.03 19.40
C ALA A 168 -24.07 6.85 20.37
N ALA A 169 -23.14 5.96 20.04
CA ALA A 169 -22.77 4.84 20.90
C ALA A 169 -22.16 5.29 22.23
N GLY A 170 -21.23 6.25 22.21
CA GLY A 170 -20.61 6.77 23.42
C GLY A 170 -21.58 7.55 24.31
N LEU A 171 -22.54 8.29 23.72
CA LEU A 171 -23.62 8.96 24.46
C LEU A 171 -24.56 7.94 25.11
N ALA A 172 -24.97 6.91 24.37
CA ALA A 172 -25.82 5.83 24.89
C ALA A 172 -25.14 5.06 26.03
N ALA A 173 -23.81 4.92 25.98
CA ALA A 173 -23.01 4.29 27.03
C ALA A 173 -22.68 5.24 28.21
N GLY A 174 -23.04 6.52 28.15
CA GLY A 174 -22.67 7.53 29.14
C GLY A 174 -21.16 7.83 29.19
N ALA A 175 -20.41 7.42 28.16
CA ALA A 175 -18.96 7.58 28.06
C ALA A 175 -18.55 8.88 27.32
N LEU A 176 -19.49 9.54 26.64
CA LEU A 176 -19.28 10.80 25.93
C LEU A 176 -20.23 11.90 26.42
N ARG A 177 -19.76 13.14 26.35
CA ARG A 177 -20.53 14.36 26.64
C ARG A 177 -20.37 15.36 25.50
N LEU A 178 -21.46 16.02 25.12
CA LEU A 178 -21.49 17.05 24.09
C LEU A 178 -21.73 18.43 24.70
N HIS A 179 -20.99 19.43 24.22
CA HIS A 179 -20.99 20.80 24.72
C HIS A 179 -21.12 21.80 23.57
N GLY A 180 -22.06 22.76 23.67
CA GLY A 180 -22.26 23.81 22.68
C GLY A 180 -21.83 25.17 23.19
N TRP A 181 -20.78 25.75 22.62
CA TRP A 181 -20.22 27.03 23.04
C TRP A 181 -20.29 28.08 21.93
N ALA A 182 -20.33 29.36 22.29
CA ALA A 182 -20.17 30.47 21.37
C ALA A 182 -19.24 31.55 21.97
N LEU A 183 -18.23 31.94 21.21
CA LEU A 183 -17.23 32.95 21.61
C LEU A 183 -17.59 34.35 21.10
N ARG A 184 -17.53 35.35 21.99
CA ARG A 184 -17.50 36.78 21.64
C ARG A 184 -16.06 37.26 21.57
N PHE A 185 -15.61 37.72 20.40
CA PHE A 185 -14.21 38.13 20.24
C PHE A 185 -13.88 39.43 20.97
N GLU A 186 -14.85 40.34 21.03
CA GLU A 186 -14.70 41.68 21.58
C GLU A 186 -14.46 41.65 23.10
N SER A 187 -15.13 40.74 23.80
CA SER A 187 -15.01 40.56 25.25
C SER A 187 -14.14 39.37 25.67
N GLY A 188 -13.87 38.43 24.76
CA GLY A 188 -13.26 37.14 25.10
C GLY A 188 -14.19 36.19 25.86
N GLU A 189 -15.46 36.56 26.03
CA GLU A 189 -16.47 35.80 26.74
C GLU A 189 -16.90 34.57 25.93
N VAL A 190 -16.98 33.42 26.61
CA VAL A 190 -17.56 32.19 26.05
C VAL A 190 -18.89 31.93 26.75
N VAL A 191 -19.96 31.83 25.97
CA VAL A 191 -21.25 31.37 26.45
C VAL A 191 -21.44 29.89 26.10
N ALA A 192 -22.10 29.14 26.98
CA ALA A 192 -22.41 27.73 26.82
C ALA A 192 -23.92 27.51 26.82
N TYR A 193 -24.39 26.58 26.00
CA TYR A 193 -25.79 26.19 25.94
C TYR A 193 -26.16 25.36 27.17
N ASP A 194 -27.14 25.83 27.93
CA ASP A 194 -27.76 25.09 29.03
C ASP A 194 -29.02 24.37 28.53
N PRO A 195 -29.05 23.02 28.55
CA PRO A 195 -30.24 22.26 28.16
C PRO A 195 -31.43 22.46 29.12
N HIS A 196 -31.21 22.85 30.38
CA HIS A 196 -32.26 23.04 31.37
C HIS A 196 -33.02 24.35 31.15
N THR A 197 -32.31 25.45 30.92
CA THR A 197 -32.92 26.76 30.63
C THR A 197 -33.18 26.98 29.14
N ARG A 198 -32.63 26.11 28.27
CA ARG A 198 -32.66 26.21 26.81
C ARG A 198 -32.10 27.54 26.29
N SER A 199 -31.09 28.08 26.97
CA SER A 199 -30.46 29.37 26.64
C SER A 199 -28.93 29.27 26.69
N PHE A 200 -28.26 30.16 25.99
CA PHE A 200 -26.81 30.36 26.17
C PHE A 200 -26.57 31.24 27.40
N VAL A 201 -25.73 30.78 28.31
CA VAL A 201 -25.32 31.50 29.54
C VAL A 201 -23.80 31.56 29.61
N ALA A 202 -23.22 32.48 30.38
CA ALA A 202 -21.76 32.57 30.49
C ALA A 202 -21.16 31.25 31.02
N LEU A 203 -20.16 30.71 30.32
CA LEU A 203 -19.57 29.40 30.63
C LEU A 203 -18.98 29.35 32.04
N LEU A 204 -18.42 30.47 32.52
CA LEU A 204 -17.80 30.57 33.85
C LEU A 204 -18.84 30.55 34.99
N ASP A 205 -20.11 30.81 34.69
CA ASP A 205 -21.20 30.79 35.66
C ASP A 205 -21.84 29.38 35.80
N MET A 206 -21.32 28.38 35.07
CA MET A 206 -21.73 26.98 35.17
C MET A 206 -20.78 26.20 36.12
N PRO A 207 -21.21 25.79 37.34
CA PRO A 207 -20.37 25.03 38.27
C PRO A 207 -20.16 23.56 37.83
N THR A 208 -21.00 23.05 36.93
CA THR A 208 -20.88 21.74 36.28
C THR A 208 -21.15 21.89 34.81
N VAL A 209 -20.25 21.42 33.95
CA VAL A 209 -20.48 21.40 32.51
C VAL A 209 -21.59 20.39 32.21
N HIS A 210 -22.82 20.88 32.05
CA HIS A 210 -23.98 20.03 31.74
C HIS A 210 -23.79 19.43 30.35
N ALA A 211 -23.57 18.12 30.28
CA ALA A 211 -23.72 17.40 29.02
C ALA A 211 -25.16 17.65 28.55
N ALA A 212 -25.35 18.07 27.30
CA ALA A 212 -26.70 18.11 26.74
C ALA A 212 -27.30 16.70 26.85
N VAL A 213 -28.21 16.50 27.81
CA VAL A 213 -28.89 15.22 28.01
C VAL A 213 -29.89 15.06 26.87
N HIS A 214 -29.49 14.25 25.89
CA HIS A 214 -30.19 13.99 24.63
C HIS A 214 -30.37 15.23 23.74
N ALA A 215 -30.31 15.05 22.42
CA ALA A 215 -30.56 16.14 21.47
C ALA A 215 -31.91 16.82 21.84
N PRO A 216 -32.02 18.16 21.84
CA PRO A 216 -33.22 18.85 22.30
C PRO A 216 -34.48 18.30 21.60
N ASP A 217 -35.42 17.79 22.39
CA ASP A 217 -36.64 17.06 21.96
C ASP A 217 -37.51 17.81 20.93
N ASP A 218 -37.34 19.13 20.79
CA ASP A 218 -38.15 19.96 19.91
C ASP A 218 -37.58 20.16 18.49
N CYS A 219 -36.33 19.77 18.20
CA CYS A 219 -35.78 19.87 16.82
C CYS A 219 -36.31 18.77 15.87
N CYS A 220 -37.01 17.75 16.38
CA CYS A 220 -37.39 16.54 15.62
C CYS A 220 -38.91 16.36 15.46
N LYS A 221 -39.70 17.43 15.33
CA LYS A 221 -41.12 17.33 14.94
C LYS A 221 -41.30 17.41 13.43
N LEU A 222 -40.84 16.38 12.74
CA LEU A 222 -41.31 16.02 11.39
C LEU A 222 -41.79 14.55 11.44
N PRO A 223 -42.81 14.17 10.65
CA PRO A 223 -43.29 12.79 10.65
C PRO A 223 -42.11 11.88 10.37
N ALA A 224 -41.88 10.93 11.28
CA ALA A 224 -40.81 9.95 11.15
C ALA A 224 -40.87 9.36 9.73
N PRO A 225 -39.86 9.56 8.87
CA PRO A 225 -39.64 8.62 7.79
C PRO A 225 -39.48 7.27 8.48
N ASP A 226 -40.14 6.24 7.97
CA ASP A 226 -40.18 4.89 8.56
C ASP A 226 -38.77 4.40 8.95
N HIS A 227 -38.34 4.70 10.18
CA HIS A 227 -37.00 4.45 10.72
C HIS A 227 -36.90 3.07 11.38
N ARG A 228 -37.81 2.15 11.04
CA ARG A 228 -37.54 0.70 11.17
C ARG A 228 -36.52 0.19 10.16
N ARG A 229 -35.72 1.08 9.58
CA ARG A 229 -34.46 0.80 8.91
C ARG A 229 -33.42 1.80 9.39
N GLU A 230 -32.57 1.35 10.32
CA GLU A 230 -31.26 1.95 10.56
C GLU A 230 -30.59 2.25 9.20
N PRO A 231 -29.98 3.43 8.98
CA PRO A 231 -28.88 3.49 8.03
C PRO A 231 -27.81 2.56 8.61
N PRO A 232 -27.39 1.54 7.87
CA PRO A 232 -26.38 0.63 8.37
C PRO A 232 -25.12 1.43 8.73
N ALA A 233 -24.28 0.90 9.62
CA ALA A 233 -22.85 1.26 9.68
C ALA A 233 -22.29 1.44 8.25
N PRO A 234 -21.11 2.06 8.00
CA PRO A 234 -20.43 1.89 6.71
C PRO A 234 -20.05 0.41 6.57
N GLN A 235 -21.07 -0.40 6.28
CA GLN A 235 -21.02 -1.77 5.93
C GLN A 235 -20.26 -1.71 4.62
N SER A 236 -19.15 -2.46 4.59
CA SER A 236 -18.65 -3.01 3.33
C SER A 236 -19.86 -3.24 2.44
N ALA A 237 -19.96 -2.52 1.31
CA ALA A 237 -21.14 -2.55 0.45
C ALA A 237 -21.63 -4.00 0.39
N PRO A 238 -22.91 -4.29 0.72
CA PRO A 238 -23.38 -5.66 0.88
C PRO A 238 -22.90 -6.46 -0.32
N VAL A 239 -22.18 -7.56 -0.06
CA VAL A 239 -21.66 -8.41 -1.14
C VAL A 239 -22.87 -8.72 -2.01
N PRO A 240 -22.92 -8.23 -3.27
CA PRO A 240 -24.12 -8.34 -4.08
C PRO A 240 -24.54 -9.81 -4.08
N LYS A 241 -25.85 -10.08 -3.96
CA LYS A 241 -26.34 -11.46 -4.07
C LYS A 241 -25.73 -12.05 -5.33
N TRP A 242 -25.28 -13.30 -5.27
CA TRP A 242 -24.43 -13.88 -6.32
C TRP A 242 -25.01 -13.67 -7.74
N PHE A 243 -26.33 -13.72 -7.91
CA PHE A 243 -27.02 -13.38 -9.17
C PHE A 243 -26.87 -11.92 -9.65
N GLU A 244 -26.91 -10.94 -8.76
CA GLU A 244 -26.68 -9.52 -9.09
C GLU A 244 -25.21 -9.26 -9.40
N ALA A 245 -24.31 -9.96 -8.72
CA ALA A 245 -22.87 -9.96 -9.02
C ALA A 245 -22.58 -10.57 -10.41
N LEU A 246 -23.30 -11.61 -10.83
CA LEU A 246 -23.12 -12.23 -12.15
C LEU A 246 -23.32 -11.25 -13.30
N LYS A 247 -24.21 -10.25 -13.16
CA LYS A 247 -24.43 -9.23 -14.21
C LYS A 247 -23.18 -8.41 -14.49
N SER A 248 -22.36 -8.13 -13.45
CA SER A 248 -21.08 -7.44 -13.61
C SER A 248 -19.91 -8.40 -13.84
N ASP A 249 -19.95 -9.58 -13.23
CA ASP A 249 -18.84 -10.53 -13.23
C ASP A 249 -18.76 -11.35 -14.52
N ILE A 250 -19.88 -11.65 -15.20
CA ILE A 250 -19.86 -12.31 -16.51
C ILE A 250 -19.11 -11.47 -17.55
N PRO A 251 -19.49 -10.20 -17.84
CA PRO A 251 -18.77 -9.40 -18.83
C PRO A 251 -17.32 -9.14 -18.41
N ALA A 252 -17.05 -8.93 -17.11
CA ALA A 252 -15.69 -8.80 -16.62
C ALA A 252 -14.85 -10.08 -16.84
N SER A 253 -15.42 -11.25 -16.56
CA SER A 253 -14.76 -12.55 -16.75
C SER A 253 -14.43 -12.83 -18.22
N LEU A 254 -15.28 -12.37 -19.16
CA LEU A 254 -15.02 -12.46 -20.60
C LEU A 254 -13.86 -11.57 -21.01
N VAL A 255 -13.80 -10.33 -20.52
CA VAL A 255 -12.66 -9.43 -20.77
C VAL A 255 -11.36 -10.05 -20.21
N VAL A 256 -11.39 -10.58 -19.00
CA VAL A 256 -10.24 -11.25 -18.38
C VAL A 256 -9.83 -12.48 -19.18
N PHE A 257 -10.78 -13.29 -19.63
CA PHE A 257 -10.54 -14.44 -20.52
C PHE A 257 -9.84 -14.04 -21.82
N MET A 258 -10.31 -12.99 -22.48
CA MET A 258 -9.72 -12.46 -23.71
C MET A 258 -8.27 -11.98 -23.51
N VAL A 259 -7.93 -11.45 -22.33
CA VAL A 259 -6.55 -11.05 -21.98
C VAL A 259 -5.69 -12.25 -21.61
N ALA A 260 -6.24 -13.18 -20.85
CA ALA A 260 -5.48 -14.25 -20.20
C ALA A 260 -5.14 -15.41 -21.14
N LEU A 261 -6.03 -15.74 -22.10
CA LEU A 261 -5.80 -16.86 -23.02
C LEU A 261 -4.49 -16.68 -23.83
N PRO A 262 -4.26 -15.56 -24.54
CA PRO A 262 -2.99 -15.35 -25.24
C PRO A 262 -1.78 -15.31 -24.29
N LEU A 263 -1.95 -14.74 -23.09
CA LEU A 263 -0.86 -14.59 -22.15
C LEU A 263 -0.44 -15.96 -21.55
N CYS A 264 -1.38 -16.87 -21.30
CA CYS A 264 -1.07 -18.25 -20.87
C CYS A 264 -0.24 -18.98 -21.93
N LEU A 265 -0.62 -18.88 -23.21
CA LEU A 265 0.10 -19.49 -24.33
C LEU A 265 1.52 -18.91 -24.46
N ALA A 266 1.62 -17.58 -24.40
CA ALA A 266 2.88 -16.88 -24.54
C ALA A 266 3.86 -17.24 -23.43
N ILE A 267 3.41 -17.21 -22.16
CA ILE A 267 4.25 -17.53 -21.00
C ILE A 267 4.72 -18.99 -21.06
N ALA A 268 3.86 -19.94 -21.44
CA ALA A 268 4.27 -21.34 -21.62
C ALA A 268 5.36 -21.49 -22.67
N LYS A 269 5.17 -20.87 -23.84
CA LYS A 269 6.18 -20.91 -24.91
C LYS A 269 7.50 -20.29 -24.47
N ALA A 270 7.46 -19.19 -23.72
CA ALA A 270 8.67 -18.54 -23.19
C ALA A 270 9.39 -19.34 -22.10
N CYS A 271 8.69 -20.22 -21.38
CA CYS A 271 9.30 -21.18 -20.46
C CYS A 271 9.85 -22.42 -21.17
N GLY A 272 9.75 -22.52 -22.50
CA GLY A 272 10.18 -23.68 -23.27
C GLY A 272 9.30 -24.91 -23.09
N VAL A 273 8.02 -24.73 -22.68
CA VAL A 273 7.09 -25.84 -22.44
C VAL A 273 5.88 -25.80 -23.39
N PRO A 274 5.18 -26.94 -23.57
CA PRO A 274 3.93 -26.99 -24.34
C PRO A 274 2.88 -25.99 -23.82
N ALA A 275 2.08 -25.45 -24.73
CA ALA A 275 1.15 -24.36 -24.44
C ALA A 275 0.03 -24.76 -23.45
N GLU A 276 -0.31 -26.04 -23.46
CA GLU A 276 -1.28 -26.68 -22.56
C GLU A 276 -0.89 -26.49 -21.09
N ILE A 277 0.39 -26.56 -20.76
CA ILE A 277 0.89 -26.46 -19.38
C ILE A 277 0.56 -25.06 -18.81
N GLY A 278 0.67 -24.00 -19.62
CA GLY A 278 0.25 -22.66 -19.24
C GLY A 278 -1.27 -22.50 -19.14
N LEU A 279 -2.03 -23.16 -20.02
CA LEU A 279 -3.49 -23.15 -19.97
C LEU A 279 -4.03 -23.86 -18.72
N ILE A 280 -3.47 -25.03 -18.37
CA ILE A 280 -3.80 -25.77 -17.14
C ILE A 280 -3.59 -24.86 -15.93
N THR A 281 -2.46 -24.20 -15.85
CA THR A 281 -2.14 -23.24 -14.77
C THR A 281 -3.17 -22.11 -14.70
N GLY A 282 -3.60 -21.57 -15.84
CA GLY A 282 -4.66 -20.56 -15.90
C GLY A 282 -6.02 -21.07 -15.43
N ILE A 283 -6.36 -22.31 -15.77
CA ILE A 283 -7.60 -22.98 -15.34
C ILE A 283 -7.59 -23.20 -13.82
N VAL A 284 -6.51 -23.77 -13.27
CA VAL A 284 -6.36 -23.98 -11.82
C VAL A 284 -6.36 -22.64 -11.08
N GLY A 285 -5.65 -21.62 -11.62
CA GLY A 285 -5.59 -20.29 -11.03
C GLY A 285 -6.94 -19.56 -11.02
N GLY A 286 -7.71 -19.66 -12.10
CA GLY A 286 -9.05 -19.08 -12.17
C GLY A 286 -10.04 -19.82 -11.27
N ILE A 287 -10.13 -21.14 -11.39
CA ILE A 287 -11.13 -21.95 -10.71
C ILE A 287 -10.73 -22.22 -9.26
N LEU A 288 -9.67 -23.00 -9.04
CA LEU A 288 -9.31 -23.47 -7.70
C LEU A 288 -8.81 -22.33 -6.82
N ALA A 289 -7.80 -21.59 -7.27
CA ALA A 289 -7.27 -20.48 -6.48
C ALA A 289 -8.32 -19.36 -6.34
N GLY A 290 -9.08 -19.03 -7.39
CA GLY A 290 -10.18 -18.05 -7.33
C GLY A 290 -11.30 -18.40 -6.33
N LEU A 291 -11.65 -19.69 -6.20
CA LEU A 291 -12.61 -20.15 -5.19
C LEU A 291 -12.09 -19.98 -3.77
N LEU A 292 -10.80 -20.27 -3.55
CA LEU A 292 -10.16 -20.23 -2.22
C LEU A 292 -9.65 -18.83 -1.83
N ALA A 293 -9.45 -17.95 -2.81
CA ALA A 293 -8.76 -16.66 -2.72
C ALA A 293 -9.19 -15.80 -1.53
N GLY A 294 -8.19 -15.15 -0.95
CA GLY A 294 -8.30 -14.12 0.07
C GLY A 294 -8.56 -12.74 -0.53
N SER A 295 -8.11 -12.50 -1.76
CA SER A 295 -8.36 -11.29 -2.56
C SER A 295 -9.45 -11.56 -3.62
N PRO A 296 -10.68 -11.01 -3.48
CA PRO A 296 -11.81 -11.39 -4.34
C PRO A 296 -11.65 -11.01 -5.81
N LEU A 297 -10.92 -9.94 -6.13
CA LEU A 297 -10.81 -9.40 -7.50
C LEU A 297 -9.49 -9.72 -8.18
N GLN A 298 -8.56 -10.33 -7.45
CA GLN A 298 -7.32 -10.83 -7.99
C GLN A 298 -7.56 -12.05 -8.88
N VAL A 299 -6.89 -12.07 -10.03
CA VAL A 299 -6.92 -13.18 -10.98
C VAL A 299 -5.53 -13.81 -11.01
N SER A 300 -5.49 -15.11 -10.72
CA SER A 300 -4.26 -15.89 -10.66
C SER A 300 -4.00 -16.64 -11.96
N GLY A 301 -2.72 -16.87 -12.27
CA GLY A 301 -2.32 -17.67 -13.44
C GLY A 301 -0.81 -17.63 -13.65
N PRO A 302 -0.31 -18.14 -14.79
CA PRO A 302 1.11 -18.04 -15.12
C PRO A 302 1.57 -16.59 -15.11
N ALA A 303 2.74 -16.34 -14.53
CA ALA A 303 3.31 -15.02 -14.43
C ALA A 303 4.62 -14.92 -15.20
N ALA A 304 4.78 -13.80 -15.89
CA ALA A 304 6.00 -13.48 -16.62
C ALA A 304 7.23 -13.43 -15.69
N GLY A 305 7.01 -13.06 -14.43
CA GLY A 305 8.02 -12.97 -13.37
C GLY A 305 8.86 -14.23 -13.16
N LEU A 306 8.24 -15.40 -13.40
CA LEU A 306 8.86 -16.70 -13.14
C LEU A 306 9.51 -17.31 -14.39
N ILE A 307 9.29 -16.76 -15.60
CA ILE A 307 9.75 -17.35 -16.87
C ILE A 307 11.23 -17.75 -16.81
N VAL A 308 12.08 -16.85 -16.31
CA VAL A 308 13.54 -17.05 -16.26
C VAL A 308 13.93 -18.25 -15.39
N ILE A 309 13.31 -18.39 -14.22
CA ILE A 309 13.56 -19.54 -13.33
C ILE A 309 13.08 -20.83 -13.98
N LEU A 310 11.90 -20.81 -14.58
CA LEU A 310 11.28 -22.01 -15.13
C LEU A 310 12.00 -22.49 -16.38
N LEU A 311 12.46 -21.57 -17.23
CA LEU A 311 13.29 -21.91 -18.38
C LEU A 311 14.59 -22.59 -17.93
N ASP A 312 15.25 -22.05 -16.88
CA ASP A 312 16.48 -22.65 -16.34
C ASP A 312 16.25 -24.07 -15.80
N VAL A 313 15.12 -24.30 -15.10
CA VAL A 313 14.71 -25.63 -14.61
C VAL A 313 14.46 -26.58 -15.77
N VAL A 314 13.71 -26.15 -16.78
CA VAL A 314 13.36 -26.98 -17.94
C VAL A 314 14.62 -27.34 -18.74
N GLU A 315 15.54 -26.40 -18.96
CA GLU A 315 16.77 -26.65 -19.70
C GLU A 315 17.75 -27.56 -18.95
N LYS A 316 17.90 -27.39 -17.64
CA LYS A 316 18.89 -28.15 -16.84
C LYS A 316 18.38 -29.49 -16.34
N GLN A 317 17.10 -29.57 -15.97
CA GLN A 317 16.52 -30.68 -15.23
C GLN A 317 15.33 -31.33 -15.95
N GLY A 318 14.86 -30.72 -17.05
CA GLY A 318 13.75 -31.21 -17.84
C GLY A 318 12.38 -30.85 -17.27
N ILE A 319 11.36 -31.05 -18.11
CA ILE A 319 9.96 -30.68 -17.83
C ILE A 319 9.39 -31.47 -16.64
N ALA A 320 9.86 -32.70 -16.37
CA ALA A 320 9.35 -33.49 -15.25
C ALA A 320 9.69 -32.86 -13.89
N MET A 321 10.86 -32.25 -13.76
CA MET A 321 11.29 -31.61 -12.51
C MET A 321 10.50 -30.33 -12.20
N LEU A 322 9.93 -29.68 -13.22
CA LEU A 322 9.03 -28.54 -13.06
C LEU A 322 7.88 -28.86 -12.09
N GLY A 323 7.19 -29.98 -12.29
CA GLY A 323 6.08 -30.39 -11.44
C GLY A 323 6.48 -30.56 -9.97
N VAL A 324 7.64 -31.17 -9.73
CA VAL A 324 8.19 -31.40 -8.38
C VAL A 324 8.51 -30.08 -7.68
N VAL A 325 9.26 -29.18 -8.31
CA VAL A 325 9.66 -27.91 -7.67
C VAL A 325 8.46 -26.99 -7.44
N VAL A 326 7.47 -26.98 -8.35
CA VAL A 326 6.24 -26.21 -8.21
C VAL A 326 5.35 -26.78 -7.09
N PHE A 327 5.27 -28.11 -6.97
CA PHE A 327 4.54 -28.76 -5.89
C PHE A 327 5.12 -28.39 -4.52
N LEU A 328 6.45 -28.50 -4.37
CA LEU A 328 7.13 -28.13 -3.12
C LEU A 328 7.01 -26.63 -2.83
N ALA A 329 7.12 -25.78 -3.85
CA ALA A 329 6.89 -24.35 -3.70
C ALA A 329 5.47 -24.06 -3.17
N GLY A 330 4.46 -24.74 -3.70
CA GLY A 330 3.07 -24.65 -3.23
C GLY A 330 2.90 -25.07 -1.78
N LEU A 331 3.56 -26.15 -1.34
CA LEU A 331 3.55 -26.57 0.07
C LEU A 331 4.21 -25.54 0.99
N VAL A 332 5.35 -24.97 0.58
CA VAL A 332 6.03 -23.90 1.34
C VAL A 332 5.13 -22.66 1.45
N GLN A 333 4.47 -22.25 0.36
CA GLN A 333 3.53 -21.13 0.37
C GLN A 333 2.30 -21.41 1.24
N LEU A 334 1.74 -22.62 1.18
CA LEU A 334 0.62 -23.02 2.02
C LEU A 334 1.01 -22.97 3.50
N ALA A 335 2.17 -23.52 3.86
CA ALA A 335 2.70 -23.44 5.21
C ALA A 335 2.87 -21.98 5.66
N ALA A 336 3.42 -21.11 4.81
CA ALA A 336 3.56 -19.69 5.12
C ALA A 336 2.21 -18.98 5.33
N GLY A 337 1.18 -19.32 4.53
CA GLY A 337 -0.19 -18.82 4.73
C GLY A 337 -0.82 -19.28 6.04
N VAL A 338 -0.68 -20.56 6.39
CA VAL A 338 -1.19 -21.14 7.65
C VAL A 338 -0.48 -20.53 8.87
N LEU A 339 0.84 -20.30 8.76
CA LEU A 339 1.65 -19.65 9.79
C LEU A 339 1.45 -18.12 9.87
N ARG A 340 0.52 -17.56 9.10
CA ARG A 340 0.17 -16.12 9.08
C ARG A 340 1.35 -15.22 8.71
N LEU A 341 2.18 -15.67 7.77
CA LEU A 341 3.31 -14.89 7.26
C LEU A 341 2.94 -13.94 6.11
N GLY A 342 1.67 -13.90 5.69
CA GLY A 342 1.24 -13.13 4.52
C GLY A 342 1.51 -11.64 4.64
N GLN A 343 1.36 -11.05 5.83
CA GLN A 343 1.68 -9.63 6.03
C GLN A 343 3.18 -9.32 5.91
N TRP A 344 4.07 -10.27 6.21
CA TRP A 344 5.51 -10.07 6.13
C TRP A 344 6.02 -10.00 4.69
N PHE A 345 5.39 -10.72 3.76
CA PHE A 345 5.72 -10.63 2.33
C PHE A 345 5.43 -9.24 1.74
N ARG A 346 4.59 -8.41 2.38
CA ARG A 346 4.42 -6.99 2.02
C ARG A 346 5.62 -6.13 2.41
N ALA A 347 6.44 -6.57 3.36
CA ALA A 347 7.56 -5.81 3.90
C ALA A 347 8.84 -5.86 3.02
N VAL A 348 8.76 -6.40 1.81
CA VAL A 348 9.88 -6.36 0.85
C VAL A 348 10.10 -4.92 0.37
N SER A 349 11.36 -4.47 0.36
CA SER A 349 11.70 -3.11 -0.08
C SER A 349 11.18 -2.85 -1.50
N PRO A 350 10.50 -1.71 -1.76
CA PRO A 350 10.08 -1.32 -3.10
C PRO A 350 11.23 -1.29 -4.11
N ALA A 351 12.46 -0.95 -3.67
CA ALA A 351 13.64 -0.95 -4.53
C ALA A 351 13.97 -2.33 -5.10
N VAL A 352 13.82 -3.37 -4.28
CA VAL A 352 14.08 -4.76 -4.69
C VAL A 352 13.03 -5.20 -5.69
N ILE A 353 11.76 -4.89 -5.45
CA ILE A 353 10.65 -5.27 -6.34
C ILE A 353 10.79 -4.58 -7.70
N ILE A 354 10.99 -3.26 -7.72
CA ILE A 354 11.13 -2.50 -8.96
C ILE A 354 12.39 -2.96 -9.72
N GLY A 355 13.50 -3.19 -9.02
CA GLY A 355 14.73 -3.72 -9.62
C GLY A 355 14.54 -5.11 -10.20
N MET A 356 13.88 -6.00 -9.46
CA MET A 356 13.55 -7.36 -9.91
C MET A 356 12.68 -7.34 -11.17
N LEU A 357 11.58 -6.57 -11.17
CA LEU A 357 10.68 -6.45 -12.33
C LEU A 357 11.41 -5.88 -13.55
N ALA A 358 12.26 -4.87 -13.37
CA ALA A 358 13.06 -4.30 -14.45
C ALA A 358 14.08 -5.31 -15.01
N GLY A 359 14.74 -6.07 -14.14
CA GLY A 359 15.66 -7.14 -14.55
C GLY A 359 14.96 -8.25 -15.33
N ILE A 360 13.83 -8.74 -14.83
CA ILE A 360 12.99 -9.75 -15.51
C ILE A 360 12.49 -9.21 -16.85
N GLY A 361 12.01 -7.97 -16.88
CA GLY A 361 11.57 -7.31 -18.10
C GLY A 361 12.65 -7.26 -19.18
N ALA A 362 13.90 -6.97 -18.79
CA ALA A 362 15.04 -6.96 -19.68
C ALA A 362 15.40 -8.38 -20.20
N VAL A 363 15.34 -9.40 -19.35
CA VAL A 363 15.58 -10.79 -19.78
C VAL A 363 14.52 -11.25 -20.78
N ILE A 364 13.23 -11.03 -20.47
CA ILE A 364 12.12 -11.37 -21.36
C ILE A 364 12.26 -10.65 -22.70
N PHE A 365 12.55 -9.34 -22.67
CA PHE A 365 12.77 -8.58 -23.89
C PHE A 365 13.90 -9.19 -24.73
N ALA A 366 15.06 -9.45 -24.14
CA ALA A 366 16.22 -9.97 -24.86
C ALA A 366 15.93 -11.36 -25.48
N GLN A 367 15.28 -12.26 -24.75
CA GLN A 367 14.98 -13.61 -25.24
C GLN A 367 13.85 -13.62 -26.28
N GLN A 368 12.74 -12.95 -25.99
CA GLN A 368 11.53 -13.02 -26.82
C GLN A 368 11.63 -12.18 -28.10
N PHE A 369 12.60 -11.27 -28.17
CA PHE A 369 12.91 -10.55 -29.41
C PHE A 369 13.23 -11.55 -30.53
N HIS A 370 14.20 -12.44 -30.34
CA HIS A 370 14.60 -13.45 -31.34
C HIS A 370 13.44 -14.35 -31.76
N VAL A 371 12.64 -14.81 -30.79
CA VAL A 371 11.46 -15.67 -31.05
C VAL A 371 10.40 -14.93 -31.89
N ALA A 372 10.25 -13.61 -31.74
CA ALA A 372 9.29 -12.83 -32.53
C ALA A 372 9.67 -12.73 -34.01
N PHE A 373 10.94 -12.99 -34.34
CA PHE A 373 11.48 -13.01 -35.70
C PHE A 373 11.75 -14.45 -36.21
N ASP A 374 11.25 -15.47 -35.50
CA ASP A 374 11.44 -16.90 -35.79
C ASP A 374 12.91 -17.38 -35.69
N ASP A 375 13.71 -16.70 -34.86
CA ASP A 375 15.08 -17.09 -34.53
C ASP A 375 15.18 -17.72 -33.14
N ALA A 376 16.18 -18.59 -32.97
CA ALA A 376 16.41 -19.29 -31.70
C ALA A 376 17.23 -18.42 -30.75
N PRO A 377 16.72 -18.08 -29.54
CA PRO A 377 17.50 -17.33 -28.58
C PRO A 377 18.67 -18.18 -28.03
N SER A 378 19.81 -17.53 -27.82
CA SER A 378 20.92 -18.06 -27.03
C SER A 378 20.52 -18.24 -25.56
N ARG A 379 21.27 -19.08 -24.83
CA ARG A 379 21.04 -19.33 -23.39
C ARG A 379 21.26 -18.11 -22.50
N SER A 380 22.19 -17.22 -22.87
CA SER A 380 22.53 -16.04 -22.07
C SER A 380 21.66 -14.84 -22.48
N PRO A 381 20.87 -14.25 -21.57
CA PRO A 381 20.10 -13.04 -21.86
C PRO A 381 20.97 -11.87 -22.34
N LEU A 382 22.19 -11.74 -21.79
CA LEU A 382 23.15 -10.73 -22.21
C LEU A 382 23.59 -10.94 -23.66
N MET A 383 23.88 -12.18 -24.06
CA MET A 383 24.25 -12.49 -25.44
C MET A 383 23.10 -12.23 -26.40
N ASN A 384 21.88 -12.61 -26.02
CA ASN A 384 20.69 -12.31 -26.81
C ASN A 384 20.53 -10.82 -27.05
N PHE A 385 20.72 -10.00 -26.03
CA PHE A 385 20.63 -8.55 -26.14
C PHE A 385 21.69 -7.98 -27.09
N LEU A 386 22.93 -8.44 -26.98
CA LEU A 386 24.04 -8.01 -27.84
C LEU A 386 23.86 -8.46 -29.30
N GLN A 387 23.14 -9.56 -29.55
CA GLN A 387 22.88 -10.10 -30.88
C GLN A 387 21.68 -9.44 -31.60
N ILE A 388 20.87 -8.61 -30.92
CA ILE A 388 19.71 -7.94 -31.53
C ILE A 388 20.05 -7.17 -32.82
N PRO A 389 21.12 -6.34 -32.88
CA PRO A 389 21.46 -5.62 -34.11
C PRO A 389 21.81 -6.55 -35.27
N ARG A 390 22.44 -7.68 -34.97
CA ARG A 390 22.79 -8.70 -35.97
C ARG A 390 21.55 -9.44 -36.47
N ALA A 391 20.67 -9.86 -35.55
CA ALA A 391 19.40 -10.49 -35.90
C ALA A 391 18.55 -9.60 -36.83
N LEU A 392 18.57 -8.28 -36.64
CA LEU A 392 17.89 -7.34 -37.54
C LEU A 392 18.46 -7.32 -38.97
N VAL A 393 19.77 -7.50 -39.13
CA VAL A 393 20.43 -7.58 -40.44
C VAL A 393 20.16 -8.93 -41.10
N ASP A 394 20.24 -10.02 -40.34
CA ASP A 394 20.04 -11.40 -40.83
C ASP A 394 18.61 -11.61 -41.40
N ILE A 395 17.61 -10.81 -40.97
CA ILE A 395 16.26 -10.78 -41.56
C ILE A 395 16.28 -10.41 -43.05
N PHE A 396 17.11 -9.44 -43.45
CA PHE A 396 17.16 -8.92 -44.82
C PHE A 396 18.11 -9.71 -45.71
N ASP A 397 19.17 -10.27 -45.12
CA ASP A 397 20.19 -11.03 -45.85
C ASP A 397 19.79 -12.50 -46.08
N GLY A 398 18.67 -12.96 -45.50
CA GLY A 398 18.17 -14.34 -45.63
C GLY A 398 19.06 -15.38 -44.94
N ASN A 399 20.08 -14.94 -44.20
CA ASN A 399 21.09 -15.77 -43.53
C ASN A 399 20.73 -16.08 -42.07
N GLY A 400 19.43 -16.23 -41.77
CA GLY A 400 18.97 -16.66 -40.45
C GLY A 400 19.68 -17.93 -40.00
N HIS A 401 20.04 -18.01 -38.72
CA HIS A 401 20.96 -19.04 -38.20
C HIS A 401 20.45 -20.48 -38.34
N HIS A 402 19.15 -20.69 -38.59
CA HIS A 402 18.56 -21.98 -38.90
C HIS A 402 17.64 -21.86 -40.13
N GLY A 403 17.93 -22.63 -41.18
CA GLY A 403 17.32 -22.57 -42.53
C GLY A 403 15.82 -22.84 -42.62
N HIS A 404 15.00 -22.05 -41.93
CA HIS A 404 13.55 -22.02 -42.08
C HIS A 404 13.14 -20.94 -43.08
N PRO A 405 12.31 -21.26 -44.09
CA PRO A 405 11.93 -20.31 -45.15
C PRO A 405 10.99 -19.16 -44.69
N GLY A 406 10.66 -19.06 -43.39
CA GLY A 406 9.60 -18.21 -42.84
C GLY A 406 10.04 -17.01 -42.00
N HIS A 407 11.35 -16.73 -41.87
CA HIS A 407 11.89 -15.64 -41.02
C HIS A 407 11.26 -14.27 -41.30
N LEU A 408 11.24 -13.85 -42.57
CA LEU A 408 10.68 -12.55 -42.96
C LEU A 408 9.14 -12.49 -42.74
N PRO A 409 8.34 -13.49 -43.14
CA PRO A 409 6.92 -13.56 -42.77
C PRO A 409 6.68 -13.48 -41.26
N ALA A 410 7.46 -14.18 -40.45
CA ALA A 410 7.33 -14.15 -38.99
C ALA A 410 7.68 -12.76 -38.42
N ALA A 411 8.76 -12.14 -38.90
CA ALA A 411 9.16 -10.78 -38.58
C ALA A 411 8.03 -9.77 -38.84
N ILE A 412 7.40 -9.85 -40.01
CA ILE A 412 6.28 -8.99 -40.41
C ILE A 412 5.10 -9.20 -39.46
N ILE A 413 4.78 -10.43 -39.10
CA ILE A 413 3.68 -10.74 -38.18
C ILE A 413 3.99 -10.28 -36.75
N GLY A 414 5.21 -10.45 -36.27
CA GLY A 414 5.67 -9.92 -34.99
C GLY A 414 5.58 -8.39 -34.95
N ALA A 415 6.06 -7.71 -36.00
CA ALA A 415 5.98 -6.26 -36.14
C ALA A 415 4.53 -5.76 -36.24
N LEU A 416 3.68 -6.44 -37.02
CA LEU A 416 2.24 -6.16 -37.11
C LEU A 416 1.57 -6.28 -35.73
N THR A 417 1.91 -7.33 -34.99
CA THR A 417 1.38 -7.56 -33.64
C THR A 417 1.79 -6.41 -32.71
N LEU A 418 3.07 -6.02 -32.69
CA LEU A 418 3.56 -4.87 -31.91
C LEU A 418 2.88 -3.56 -32.32
N LEU A 419 2.72 -3.32 -33.63
CA LEU A 419 2.08 -2.13 -34.17
C LEU A 419 0.64 -2.03 -33.69
N VAL A 420 -0.15 -3.11 -33.79
CA VAL A 420 -1.52 -3.15 -33.28
C VAL A 420 -1.55 -2.89 -31.77
N LEU A 421 -0.68 -3.54 -30.99
CA LEU A 421 -0.65 -3.37 -29.53
C LEU A 421 -0.38 -1.91 -29.11
N VAL A 422 0.48 -1.19 -29.83
CA VAL A 422 0.82 0.21 -29.54
C VAL A 422 -0.26 1.16 -30.06
N LEU A 423 -0.70 1.00 -31.30
CA LEU A 423 -1.64 1.90 -31.95
C LEU A 423 -3.08 1.74 -31.44
N TRP A 424 -3.47 0.57 -30.95
CA TRP A 424 -4.84 0.32 -30.46
C TRP A 424 -5.25 1.34 -29.40
N LYS A 425 -4.35 1.69 -28.47
CA LYS A 425 -4.68 2.67 -27.41
C LYS A 425 -4.96 4.06 -27.96
N SER A 426 -4.26 4.48 -29.02
CA SER A 426 -4.35 5.84 -29.58
C SER A 426 -5.47 6.00 -30.61
N PHE A 427 -5.78 4.94 -31.37
CA PHE A 427 -6.71 5.01 -32.51
C PHE A 427 -8.02 4.25 -32.32
N CYS A 428 -8.16 3.44 -31.26
CA CYS A 428 -9.39 2.67 -31.06
C CYS A 428 -10.57 3.56 -30.63
N PRO A 429 -11.70 3.51 -31.34
CA PRO A 429 -12.90 4.26 -30.97
C PRO A 429 -13.44 3.79 -29.62
N LYS A 430 -13.99 4.72 -28.81
CA LYS A 430 -14.46 4.44 -27.43
C LYS A 430 -15.39 3.23 -27.31
N LYS A 431 -16.18 2.93 -28.35
CA LYS A 431 -17.09 1.76 -28.38
C LYS A 431 -16.37 0.40 -28.43
N LEU A 432 -15.16 0.34 -28.99
CA LEU A 432 -14.36 -0.89 -29.14
C LEU A 432 -13.26 -1.03 -28.07
N GLN A 433 -13.10 -0.04 -27.18
CA GLN A 433 -12.10 -0.07 -26.11
C GLN A 433 -12.32 -1.19 -25.07
N ALA A 434 -13.53 -1.78 -25.04
CA ALA A 434 -13.81 -2.97 -24.24
C ALA A 434 -13.04 -4.21 -24.71
N ILE A 435 -12.63 -4.25 -25.99
CA ILE A 435 -11.86 -5.36 -26.56
C ILE A 435 -10.37 -5.16 -26.23
N PRO A 436 -9.71 -6.13 -25.57
CA PRO A 436 -8.29 -6.01 -25.26
C PRO A 436 -7.40 -5.98 -26.50
N ALA A 437 -6.44 -5.05 -26.53
CA ALA A 437 -5.47 -4.91 -27.63
C ALA A 437 -4.73 -6.22 -27.93
N VAL A 438 -4.40 -6.99 -26.89
CA VAL A 438 -3.72 -8.29 -27.00
C VAL A 438 -4.52 -9.29 -27.82
N LEU A 439 -5.84 -9.35 -27.60
CA LEU A 439 -6.69 -10.23 -28.38
C LEU A 439 -6.76 -9.79 -29.84
N VAL A 440 -6.96 -8.49 -30.09
CA VAL A 440 -7.05 -7.96 -31.46
C VAL A 440 -5.79 -8.26 -32.24
N ALA A 441 -4.62 -8.03 -31.63
CA ALA A 441 -3.34 -8.29 -32.26
C ALA A 441 -3.19 -9.77 -32.63
N VAL A 442 -3.55 -10.69 -31.72
CA VAL A 442 -3.46 -12.15 -31.97
C VAL A 442 -4.47 -12.61 -33.01
N VAL A 443 -5.71 -12.15 -32.94
CA VAL A 443 -6.75 -12.52 -33.91
C VAL A 443 -6.37 -12.02 -35.30
N LEU A 444 -5.89 -10.78 -35.42
CA LEU A 444 -5.44 -10.24 -36.70
C LEU A 444 -4.23 -10.99 -37.24
N ALA A 445 -3.21 -11.24 -36.41
CA ALA A 445 -2.06 -12.04 -36.80
C ALA A 445 -2.48 -13.44 -37.27
N THR A 446 -3.36 -14.10 -36.51
CA THR A 446 -3.90 -15.43 -36.85
C THR A 446 -4.69 -15.39 -38.17
N ALA A 447 -5.53 -14.38 -38.38
CA ALA A 447 -6.32 -14.24 -39.61
C ALA A 447 -5.42 -14.01 -40.83
N VAL A 448 -4.47 -13.07 -40.76
CA VAL A 448 -3.54 -12.77 -41.86
C VAL A 448 -2.72 -14.01 -42.22
N THR A 449 -2.21 -14.72 -41.21
CA THR A 449 -1.35 -15.89 -41.41
C THR A 449 -2.10 -17.11 -41.92
N ALA A 450 -3.37 -17.27 -41.53
CA ALA A 450 -4.24 -18.31 -42.05
C ALA A 450 -4.70 -18.01 -43.49
N LEU A 451 -5.14 -16.77 -43.77
CA LEU A 451 -5.66 -16.38 -45.09
C LEU A 451 -4.58 -16.38 -46.17
N LEU A 452 -3.37 -15.93 -45.83
CA LEU A 452 -2.22 -15.91 -46.74
C LEU A 452 -1.41 -17.21 -46.74
N ALA A 453 -1.85 -18.23 -45.98
CA ALA A 453 -1.16 -19.52 -45.83
C ALA A 453 0.35 -19.38 -45.56
N LEU A 454 0.74 -18.43 -44.71
CA LEU A 454 2.15 -18.12 -44.46
C LEU A 454 2.86 -19.32 -43.80
N PRO A 455 4.09 -19.66 -44.22
CA PRO A 455 4.87 -20.78 -43.70
C PRO A 455 5.60 -20.38 -42.41
N ILE A 456 4.84 -20.09 -41.35
CA ILE A 456 5.37 -19.67 -40.06
C ILE A 456 5.03 -20.68 -38.96
N GLN A 457 5.83 -20.68 -37.90
CA GLN A 457 5.55 -21.50 -36.72
C GLN A 457 4.24 -21.08 -36.04
N ARG A 458 3.45 -22.08 -35.68
CA ARG A 458 2.19 -21.93 -34.95
C ARG A 458 2.27 -22.67 -33.62
N VAL A 459 1.35 -22.38 -32.72
CA VAL A 459 1.24 -23.08 -31.44
C VAL A 459 0.95 -24.55 -31.68
N GLU A 460 1.82 -25.41 -31.15
CA GLU A 460 1.55 -26.84 -31.03
C GLU A 460 0.57 -27.05 -29.88
N PHE A 461 -0.51 -27.78 -30.15
CA PHE A 461 -1.53 -28.09 -29.16
C PHE A 461 -2.14 -29.46 -29.47
N ASP A 462 -2.04 -30.42 -28.55
CA ASP A 462 -2.65 -31.73 -28.68
C ASP A 462 -3.94 -31.84 -27.86
N SER A 463 -3.79 -32.04 -26.55
CA SER A 463 -4.90 -32.14 -25.60
C SER A 463 -4.45 -31.76 -24.20
N LEU A 464 -5.38 -31.34 -23.35
CA LEU A 464 -5.07 -31.08 -21.94
C LEU A 464 -4.61 -32.34 -21.21
N ALA A 465 -5.17 -33.51 -21.53
CA ALA A 465 -4.86 -34.76 -20.86
C ALA A 465 -3.44 -35.25 -21.14
N SER A 466 -2.95 -35.10 -22.38
CA SER A 466 -1.59 -35.47 -22.77
C SER A 466 -0.52 -34.56 -22.17
N ALA A 467 -0.89 -33.34 -21.76
CA ALA A 467 0.02 -32.39 -21.14
C ALA A 467 0.23 -32.62 -19.64
N VAL A 468 -0.70 -33.32 -18.97
CA VAL A 468 -0.58 -33.61 -17.54
C VAL A 468 0.55 -34.61 -17.31
N LYS A 469 1.55 -34.21 -16.53
CA LYS A 469 2.66 -35.07 -16.10
C LYS A 469 2.61 -35.24 -14.59
N TRP A 470 2.07 -36.38 -14.17
CA TRP A 470 1.98 -36.72 -12.75
C TRP A 470 3.36 -36.85 -12.11
N ILE A 471 3.46 -36.43 -10.85
CA ILE A 471 4.67 -36.64 -10.05
C ILE A 471 4.84 -38.13 -9.79
N ASP A 472 6.04 -38.64 -10.07
CA ASP A 472 6.44 -39.97 -9.63
C ASP A 472 6.75 -39.96 -8.13
N PHE A 473 5.78 -40.36 -7.32
CA PHE A 473 5.91 -40.43 -5.87
C PHE A 473 6.96 -41.44 -5.40
N ALA A 474 7.35 -42.42 -6.23
CA ALA A 474 8.42 -43.35 -5.89
C ALA A 474 9.80 -42.68 -5.97
N ALA A 475 10.00 -41.75 -6.91
CA ALA A 475 11.23 -40.98 -7.05
C ALA A 475 11.34 -39.80 -6.07
N LEU A 476 10.20 -39.36 -5.51
CA LEU A 476 10.11 -38.16 -4.67
C LEU A 476 11.06 -38.16 -3.45
N PRO A 477 11.22 -39.25 -2.66
CA PRO A 477 12.12 -39.25 -1.50
C PRO A 477 13.57 -38.91 -1.85
N GLY A 478 14.07 -39.40 -2.99
CA GLY A 478 15.42 -39.09 -3.46
C GLY A 478 15.56 -37.63 -3.92
N LEU A 479 14.52 -37.07 -4.55
CA LEU A 479 14.51 -35.67 -4.97
C LEU A 479 14.46 -34.70 -3.79
N LEU A 480 13.77 -35.07 -2.70
CA LEU A 480 13.69 -34.27 -1.47
C LEU A 480 15.03 -34.11 -0.75
N THR A 481 15.99 -35.01 -0.98
CA THR A 481 17.35 -34.87 -0.43
C THR A 481 18.23 -33.89 -1.19
N SER A 482 17.82 -33.46 -2.39
CA SER A 482 18.61 -32.55 -3.21
C SER A 482 18.46 -31.10 -2.76
N ALA A 483 19.58 -30.46 -2.43
CA ALA A 483 19.61 -29.04 -2.08
C ALA A 483 19.16 -28.13 -3.24
N SER A 484 19.45 -28.49 -4.49
CA SER A 484 19.07 -27.68 -5.65
C SER A 484 17.55 -27.62 -5.84
N VAL A 485 16.85 -28.72 -5.56
CA VAL A 485 15.38 -28.80 -5.64
C VAL A 485 14.74 -27.84 -4.64
N TRP A 486 15.23 -27.84 -3.39
CA TRP A 486 14.75 -26.91 -2.36
C TRP A 486 15.10 -25.46 -2.66
N GLN A 487 16.29 -25.18 -3.21
CA GLN A 487 16.67 -23.84 -3.62
C GLN A 487 15.71 -23.28 -4.67
N VAL A 488 15.40 -24.05 -5.72
CA VAL A 488 14.45 -23.65 -6.76
C VAL A 488 13.04 -23.52 -6.19
N ALA A 489 12.56 -24.50 -5.43
CA ALA A 489 11.23 -24.47 -4.83
C ALA A 489 11.03 -23.25 -3.90
N LEU A 490 12.02 -22.95 -3.05
CA LEU A 490 11.97 -21.79 -2.17
C LEU A 490 12.02 -20.46 -2.94
N THR A 491 12.79 -20.41 -4.04
CA THR A 491 12.83 -19.25 -4.93
C THR A 491 11.47 -19.00 -5.57
N ILE A 492 10.86 -20.04 -6.15
CA ILE A 492 9.52 -19.96 -6.74
C ILE A 492 8.52 -19.53 -5.67
N ALA A 493 8.53 -20.15 -4.49
CA ALA A 493 7.64 -19.81 -3.39
C ALA A 493 7.78 -18.34 -2.95
N LEU A 494 9.02 -17.84 -2.81
CA LEU A 494 9.29 -16.47 -2.41
C LEU A 494 8.77 -15.46 -3.46
N VAL A 495 9.16 -15.64 -4.72
CA VAL A 495 8.78 -14.73 -5.82
C VAL A 495 7.28 -14.78 -6.05
N ALA A 496 6.68 -15.98 -6.12
CA ALA A 496 5.24 -16.14 -6.33
C ALA A 496 4.42 -15.52 -5.18
N SER A 497 4.90 -15.61 -3.94
CA SER A 497 4.22 -15.00 -2.78
C SER A 497 4.33 -13.48 -2.82
N ALA A 498 5.52 -12.95 -3.08
CA ALA A 498 5.74 -11.51 -3.18
C ALA A 498 4.88 -10.90 -4.29
N GLU A 499 4.92 -11.45 -5.51
CA GLU A 499 4.11 -10.97 -6.63
C GLU A 499 2.61 -11.02 -6.33
N THR A 500 2.14 -12.14 -5.77
CA THR A 500 0.73 -12.30 -5.42
C THR A 500 0.28 -11.22 -4.44
N LEU A 501 1.02 -10.98 -3.36
CA LEU A 501 0.56 -10.09 -2.30
C LEU A 501 0.75 -8.62 -2.68
N LEU A 502 1.73 -8.31 -3.52
CA LEU A 502 1.87 -6.98 -4.15
C LEU A 502 0.74 -6.72 -5.14
N CYS A 503 0.37 -7.72 -5.95
CA CYS A 503 -0.80 -7.65 -6.82
C CYS A 503 -2.06 -7.40 -6.00
N ALA A 504 -2.24 -8.12 -4.89
CA ALA A 504 -3.40 -7.97 -4.03
C ALA A 504 -3.47 -6.57 -3.42
N ALA A 505 -2.34 -6.04 -2.94
CA ALA A 505 -2.24 -4.69 -2.41
C ALA A 505 -2.50 -3.60 -3.47
N ALA A 506 -2.12 -3.84 -4.73
CA ALA A 506 -2.39 -2.94 -5.84
C ALA A 506 -3.87 -3.01 -6.27
N VAL A 507 -4.45 -4.21 -6.33
CA VAL A 507 -5.87 -4.44 -6.66
C VAL A 507 -6.78 -3.81 -5.61
N ASP A 508 -6.43 -3.94 -4.33
CA ASP A 508 -7.14 -3.27 -3.22
C ASP A 508 -7.22 -1.74 -3.41
N GLN A 509 -6.26 -1.12 -4.11
CA GLN A 509 -6.30 0.32 -4.39
C GLN A 509 -7.19 0.69 -5.58
N MET A 510 -7.65 -0.29 -6.37
CA MET A 510 -8.45 -0.08 -7.58
C MET A 510 -9.97 -0.22 -7.33
N HIS A 511 -10.38 -0.67 -6.14
CA HIS A 511 -11.79 -0.89 -5.81
C HIS A 511 -12.13 -0.52 -4.37
N THR A 512 -13.42 -0.34 -4.10
CA THR A 512 -13.98 -0.05 -2.77
C THR A 512 -14.62 -1.27 -2.08
N GLY A 513 -14.54 -2.45 -2.72
CA GLY A 513 -15.06 -3.72 -2.17
C GLY A 513 -14.23 -4.29 -1.00
N PRO A 514 -14.53 -5.54 -0.57
CA PRO A 514 -13.86 -6.20 0.54
C PRO A 514 -12.33 -6.24 0.36
N ARG A 515 -11.60 -5.87 1.42
CA ARG A 515 -10.13 -5.86 1.44
C ARG A 515 -9.54 -7.26 1.42
N THR A 516 -8.31 -7.36 0.93
CA THR A 516 -7.58 -8.64 0.84
C THR A 516 -7.29 -9.22 2.22
N ARG A 517 -7.57 -10.53 2.38
CA ARG A 517 -7.06 -11.34 3.50
C ARG A 517 -5.77 -12.04 3.08
N TYR A 518 -4.63 -11.40 3.37
CA TYR A 518 -3.31 -11.79 2.85
C TYR A 518 -2.92 -13.24 3.19
N ASP A 519 -3.11 -13.70 4.44
CA ASP A 519 -2.77 -15.08 4.83
C ASP A 519 -3.60 -16.11 4.08
N ARG A 520 -4.88 -15.82 3.88
CA ARG A 520 -5.79 -16.67 3.09
C ARG A 520 -5.43 -16.65 1.61
N GLU A 521 -5.03 -15.50 1.07
CA GLU A 521 -4.57 -15.39 -0.31
C GLU A 521 -3.29 -16.22 -0.52
N LEU A 522 -2.33 -16.11 0.39
CA LEU A 522 -1.09 -16.87 0.37
C LEU A 522 -1.36 -18.39 0.46
N ALA A 523 -2.26 -18.82 1.35
CA ALA A 523 -2.67 -20.22 1.45
C ALA A 523 -3.38 -20.71 0.16
N ALA A 524 -4.24 -19.88 -0.45
CA ALA A 524 -4.94 -20.21 -1.69
C ALA A 524 -3.96 -20.38 -2.86
N GLN A 525 -2.96 -19.50 -2.99
CA GLN A 525 -1.88 -19.67 -3.96
C GLN A 525 -1.07 -20.93 -3.69
N GLY A 526 -0.76 -21.23 -2.42
CA GLY A 526 -0.04 -22.44 -2.06
C GLY A 526 -0.77 -23.72 -2.47
N ILE A 527 -2.08 -23.78 -2.23
CA ILE A 527 -2.93 -24.90 -2.71
C ILE A 527 -2.95 -24.94 -4.23
N GLY A 528 -3.14 -23.79 -4.90
CA GLY A 528 -3.13 -23.69 -6.36
C GLY A 528 -1.82 -24.19 -6.97
N ASN A 529 -0.69 -23.76 -6.42
CA ASN A 529 0.64 -24.17 -6.85
C ASN A 529 0.95 -25.64 -6.55
N ALA A 530 0.50 -26.16 -5.40
CA ALA A 530 0.60 -27.59 -5.13
C ALA A 530 -0.15 -28.41 -6.19
N VAL A 531 -1.39 -28.00 -6.54
CA VAL A 531 -2.16 -28.67 -7.59
C VAL A 531 -1.53 -28.49 -8.97
N CYS A 532 -1.02 -27.31 -9.31
CA CYS A 532 -0.25 -27.11 -10.54
C CYS A 532 0.94 -28.07 -10.60
N GLY A 533 1.72 -28.17 -9.53
CA GLY A 533 2.87 -29.06 -9.48
C GLY A 533 2.50 -30.53 -9.66
N LEU A 534 1.41 -30.99 -9.01
CA LEU A 534 0.87 -32.35 -9.20
C LEU A 534 0.48 -32.64 -10.65
N LEU A 535 -0.03 -31.64 -11.36
CA LEU A 535 -0.41 -31.75 -12.77
C LEU A 535 0.77 -31.56 -13.74
N GLY A 536 1.97 -31.26 -13.24
CA GLY A 536 3.13 -30.89 -14.05
C GLY A 536 2.98 -29.51 -14.74
N ALA A 537 2.12 -28.66 -14.21
CA ALA A 537 1.80 -27.32 -14.71
C ALA A 537 2.83 -26.26 -14.25
N LEU A 538 2.75 -25.06 -14.82
CA LEU A 538 3.55 -23.90 -14.38
C LEU A 538 3.05 -23.43 -13.00
N PRO A 539 3.90 -22.76 -12.20
CA PRO A 539 3.43 -22.06 -11.03
C PRO A 539 2.53 -20.87 -11.44
N MET A 540 1.58 -20.56 -10.57
CA MET A 540 0.70 -19.41 -10.64
C MET A 540 1.07 -18.36 -9.59
N THR A 541 0.76 -17.11 -9.93
CA THR A 541 0.81 -15.96 -9.01
C THR A 541 -0.40 -15.06 -9.26
N GLY A 542 -0.63 -14.09 -8.39
CA GLY A 542 -1.55 -12.98 -8.67
C GLY A 542 -1.02 -12.09 -9.80
N VAL A 543 -1.77 -11.96 -10.91
CA VAL A 543 -1.30 -11.21 -12.10
C VAL A 543 -1.99 -9.85 -12.20
N ILE A 544 -1.21 -8.77 -12.09
CA ILE A 544 -1.75 -7.39 -12.07
C ILE A 544 -2.46 -6.99 -13.37
N VAL A 545 -1.98 -7.46 -14.53
CA VAL A 545 -2.59 -7.14 -15.83
C VAL A 545 -4.00 -7.72 -15.92
N ARG A 546 -4.19 -8.96 -15.47
CA ARG A 546 -5.50 -9.63 -15.46
C ARG A 546 -6.41 -9.07 -14.38
N SER A 547 -5.87 -8.84 -13.19
CA SER A 547 -6.63 -8.33 -12.04
C SER A 547 -7.08 -6.89 -12.26
N SER A 548 -6.23 -6.02 -12.82
CA SER A 548 -6.62 -4.66 -13.17
C SER A 548 -7.62 -4.63 -14.33
N ALA A 549 -7.51 -5.53 -15.32
CA ALA A 549 -8.53 -5.68 -16.37
C ALA A 549 -9.87 -6.14 -15.79
N ASN A 550 -9.85 -7.06 -14.83
CA ASN A 550 -11.03 -7.52 -14.10
C ASN A 550 -11.76 -6.35 -13.41
N VAL A 551 -11.03 -5.58 -12.60
CA VAL A 551 -11.59 -4.42 -11.88
C VAL A 551 -12.10 -3.36 -12.85
N LYS A 552 -11.33 -3.03 -13.90
CA LYS A 552 -11.73 -2.02 -14.91
C LYS A 552 -12.93 -2.45 -15.75
N ALA A 553 -13.09 -3.75 -15.98
CA ALA A 553 -14.27 -4.30 -16.65
C ALA A 553 -15.51 -4.37 -15.74
N GLY A 554 -15.37 -3.94 -14.47
CA GLY A 554 -16.46 -3.86 -13.51
C GLY A 554 -16.65 -5.11 -12.65
N GLY A 555 -15.67 -6.02 -12.59
CA GLY A 555 -15.72 -7.18 -11.71
C GLY A 555 -15.89 -6.77 -10.24
N ARG A 556 -16.83 -7.42 -9.55
CA ARG A 556 -17.20 -7.12 -8.16
C ARG A 556 -16.95 -8.27 -7.19
N THR A 557 -16.95 -9.52 -7.67
CA THR A 557 -16.71 -10.69 -6.81
C THR A 557 -15.70 -11.67 -7.42
N ARG A 558 -15.35 -12.68 -6.62
CA ARG A 558 -14.48 -13.80 -7.03
C ARG A 558 -15.01 -14.58 -8.22
N TRP A 559 -16.33 -14.52 -8.47
CA TRP A 559 -16.93 -15.23 -9.59
C TRP A 559 -16.41 -14.74 -10.93
N SER A 560 -15.99 -13.47 -11.06
CA SER A 560 -15.34 -13.03 -12.29
C SER A 560 -14.04 -13.81 -12.57
N ALA A 561 -13.22 -14.05 -11.54
CA ALA A 561 -11.99 -14.84 -11.66
C ALA A 561 -12.28 -16.33 -11.91
N VAL A 562 -13.30 -16.90 -11.24
CA VAL A 562 -13.71 -18.29 -11.43
C VAL A 562 -14.28 -18.54 -12.82
N LEU A 563 -15.23 -17.70 -13.26
CA LEU A 563 -15.83 -17.78 -14.60
C LEU A 563 -14.76 -17.63 -15.68
N HIS A 564 -13.76 -16.77 -15.47
CA HIS A 564 -12.62 -16.67 -16.37
C HIS A 564 -11.91 -18.03 -16.57
N GLY A 565 -11.61 -18.75 -15.48
CA GLY A 565 -11.01 -20.09 -15.56
C GLY A 565 -11.92 -21.10 -16.26
N VAL A 566 -13.24 -21.01 -16.04
CA VAL A 566 -14.24 -21.81 -16.74
C VAL A 566 -14.26 -21.50 -18.24
N TRP A 567 -14.15 -20.24 -18.64
CA TRP A 567 -14.07 -19.85 -20.06
C TRP A 567 -12.81 -20.36 -20.73
N ILE A 568 -11.65 -20.34 -20.04
CA ILE A 568 -10.44 -21.01 -20.57
C ILE A 568 -10.73 -22.48 -20.79
N LEU A 569 -11.24 -23.19 -19.77
CA LEU A 569 -11.51 -24.63 -19.86
C LEU A 569 -12.47 -24.94 -21.00
N ALA A 570 -13.59 -24.23 -21.09
CA ALA A 570 -14.58 -24.40 -22.14
C ALA A 570 -14.00 -24.12 -23.54
N PHE A 571 -13.22 -23.04 -23.70
CA PHE A 571 -12.61 -22.70 -24.98
C PHE A 571 -11.62 -23.79 -25.44
N VAL A 572 -10.80 -24.30 -24.54
CA VAL A 572 -9.79 -25.32 -24.86
C VAL A 572 -10.44 -26.67 -25.20
N LEU A 573 -11.55 -27.02 -24.55
CA LEU A 573 -12.29 -28.25 -24.83
C LEU A 573 -13.12 -28.17 -26.12
N LEU A 574 -13.72 -27.01 -26.41
CA LEU A 574 -14.64 -26.85 -27.54
C LEU A 574 -13.95 -26.44 -28.84
N LEU A 575 -12.86 -25.66 -28.75
CA LEU A 575 -12.19 -25.03 -29.91
C LEU A 575 -10.66 -25.25 -29.95
N PRO A 576 -10.14 -26.47 -29.76
CA PRO A 576 -8.69 -26.72 -29.77
C PRO A 576 -8.04 -26.39 -31.12
N GLY A 577 -8.79 -26.53 -32.22
CA GLY A 577 -8.31 -26.19 -33.56
C GLY A 577 -7.96 -24.70 -33.73
N VAL A 578 -8.65 -23.80 -33.01
CA VAL A 578 -8.36 -22.36 -33.05
C VAL A 578 -7.00 -22.05 -32.41
N LEU A 579 -6.63 -22.78 -31.35
CA LEU A 579 -5.32 -22.60 -30.69
C LEU A 579 -4.16 -22.91 -31.63
N ARG A 580 -4.30 -23.95 -32.48
CA ARG A 580 -3.29 -24.37 -33.46
C ARG A 580 -3.07 -23.38 -34.60
N LEU A 581 -3.97 -22.42 -34.79
CA LEU A 581 -3.82 -21.39 -35.81
C LEU A 581 -2.95 -20.23 -35.34
N VAL A 582 -2.76 -20.08 -34.03
CA VAL A 582 -2.08 -18.92 -33.44
C VAL A 582 -0.59 -18.95 -33.77
N PRO A 583 -0.03 -17.91 -34.40
CA PRO A 583 1.39 -17.86 -34.73
C PRO A 583 2.25 -17.57 -33.49
N THR A 584 3.36 -18.28 -33.35
CA THR A 584 4.29 -18.12 -32.20
C THR A 584 4.92 -16.73 -32.17
N ALA A 585 5.22 -16.16 -33.34
CA ALA A 585 5.75 -14.81 -33.50
C ALA A 585 4.86 -13.73 -32.85
N ALA A 586 3.53 -13.88 -32.94
CA ALA A 586 2.60 -12.95 -32.29
C ALA A 586 2.63 -13.07 -30.75
N LEU A 587 2.74 -14.29 -30.23
CA LEU A 587 2.87 -14.51 -28.78
C LEU A 587 4.19 -13.96 -28.23
N ALA A 588 5.29 -14.15 -28.96
CA ALA A 588 6.60 -13.58 -28.61
C ALA A 588 6.57 -12.04 -28.65
N ALA A 589 5.95 -11.44 -29.67
CA ALA A 589 5.75 -9.99 -29.75
C ALA A 589 4.97 -9.42 -28.55
N ILE A 590 3.94 -10.14 -28.06
CA ILE A 590 3.23 -9.76 -26.82
C ILE A 590 4.19 -9.73 -25.62
N LEU A 591 5.07 -10.72 -25.50
CA LEU A 591 6.04 -10.78 -24.41
C LEU A 591 7.15 -9.75 -24.54
N VAL A 592 7.61 -9.43 -25.75
CA VAL A 592 8.55 -8.31 -26.00
C VAL A 592 7.97 -7.02 -25.43
N LEU A 593 6.72 -6.68 -25.79
CA LEU A 593 6.07 -5.50 -25.25
C LEU A 593 5.84 -5.58 -23.74
N THR A 594 5.52 -6.76 -23.23
CA THR A 594 5.33 -6.99 -21.79
C THR A 594 6.64 -6.77 -21.02
N GLY A 595 7.76 -7.30 -21.53
CA GLY A 595 9.09 -7.11 -20.97
C GLY A 595 9.49 -5.64 -20.92
N ILE A 596 9.25 -4.88 -22.01
CA ILE A 596 9.48 -3.43 -22.02
C ILE A 596 8.61 -2.72 -20.97
N LYS A 597 7.33 -3.09 -20.84
CA LYS A 597 6.41 -2.47 -19.87
C LYS A 597 6.76 -2.77 -18.41
N LEU A 598 7.43 -3.89 -18.12
CA LEU A 598 7.92 -4.19 -16.77
C LEU A 598 9.08 -3.27 -16.34
N ILE A 599 9.79 -2.65 -17.30
CA ILE A 599 10.84 -1.67 -17.03
C ILE A 599 10.21 -0.28 -16.84
N GLU A 600 9.65 -0.03 -15.66
CA GLU A 600 9.04 1.27 -15.34
C GLU A 600 10.09 2.36 -15.02
N ILE A 601 10.62 2.99 -16.07
CA ILE A 601 11.63 4.07 -15.96
C ILE A 601 11.16 5.20 -15.03
N HIS A 602 9.86 5.50 -15.02
CA HIS A 602 9.28 6.52 -14.14
C HIS A 602 9.41 6.16 -12.66
N ALA A 603 9.13 4.91 -12.28
CA ALA A 603 9.26 4.42 -10.92
C ALA A 603 10.73 4.43 -10.47
N ILE A 604 11.65 3.98 -11.34
CA ILE A 604 13.11 4.02 -11.06
C ILE A 604 13.59 5.46 -10.84
N ARG A 605 13.14 6.41 -11.69
CA ARG A 605 13.48 7.84 -11.54
C ARG A 605 12.88 8.46 -10.29
N ALA A 606 11.64 8.11 -9.94
CA ALA A 606 10.99 8.59 -8.72
C ALA A 606 11.76 8.12 -7.48
N LEU A 607 12.11 6.84 -7.43
CA LEU A 607 12.90 6.25 -6.34
C LEU A 607 14.29 6.89 -6.24
N TRP A 608 14.96 7.16 -7.36
CA TRP A 608 16.27 7.82 -7.38
C TRP A 608 16.21 9.26 -6.85
N LYS A 609 15.12 9.99 -7.13
CA LYS A 609 14.89 11.34 -6.61
C LYS A 609 14.63 11.34 -5.11
N GLU A 610 13.92 10.33 -4.60
CA GLU A 610 13.61 10.19 -3.18
C GLU A 610 14.83 9.71 -2.36
N SER A 611 15.52 8.68 -2.82
CA SER A 611 16.72 8.14 -2.17
C SER A 611 17.69 7.53 -3.18
N ARG A 612 18.86 8.15 -3.34
CA ARG A 612 19.95 7.60 -4.18
C ARG A 612 20.35 6.17 -3.77
N ALA A 613 20.32 5.87 -2.47
CA ALA A 613 20.65 4.54 -1.96
C ALA A 613 19.63 3.48 -2.44
N GLU A 614 18.34 3.78 -2.38
CA GLU A 614 17.30 2.87 -2.91
C GLU A 614 17.39 2.74 -4.43
N GLY A 615 17.69 3.84 -5.13
CA GLY A 615 17.95 3.83 -6.56
C GLY A 615 19.12 2.92 -6.95
N ILE A 616 20.22 2.94 -6.19
CA ILE A 616 21.36 2.03 -6.40
C ILE A 616 20.97 0.57 -6.14
N ILE A 617 20.25 0.27 -5.05
CA ILE A 617 19.78 -1.08 -4.74
C ILE A 617 18.91 -1.61 -5.89
N CYS A 618 18.01 -0.78 -6.40
CA CYS A 618 17.15 -1.11 -7.54
C CYS A 618 17.97 -1.45 -8.80
N ILE A 619 18.96 -0.63 -9.16
CA ILE A 619 19.80 -0.87 -10.36
C ILE A 619 20.66 -2.13 -10.18
N VAL A 620 21.30 -2.31 -9.01
CA VAL A 620 22.12 -3.50 -8.72
C VAL A 620 21.25 -4.76 -8.81
N THR A 621 20.06 -4.74 -8.21
CA THR A 621 19.11 -5.85 -8.31
C THR A 621 18.77 -6.15 -9.78
N ALA A 622 18.40 -5.13 -10.57
CA ALA A 622 18.04 -5.32 -11.98
C ALA A 622 19.20 -5.89 -12.82
N VAL A 623 20.41 -5.34 -12.64
CA VAL A 623 21.62 -5.79 -13.36
C VAL A 623 21.98 -7.22 -12.98
N THR A 624 21.96 -7.58 -11.70
CA THR A 624 22.23 -8.96 -11.26
C THR A 624 21.19 -9.95 -11.77
N VAL A 625 19.89 -9.60 -11.77
CA VAL A 625 18.85 -10.44 -12.37
C VAL A 625 19.09 -10.65 -13.88
N PHE A 626 19.50 -9.60 -14.59
CA PHE A 626 19.72 -9.66 -16.04
C PHE A 626 21.00 -10.42 -16.44
N SER A 627 22.05 -10.32 -15.63
CA SER A 627 23.40 -10.81 -15.97
C SER A 627 23.78 -12.13 -15.31
N VAL A 628 23.20 -12.45 -14.15
CA VAL A 628 23.52 -13.64 -13.36
C VAL A 628 22.30 -14.56 -13.32
N ASP A 629 21.38 -14.30 -12.40
CA ASP A 629 20.10 -15.00 -12.28
C ASP A 629 19.17 -14.25 -11.31
N LEU A 630 17.89 -14.65 -11.32
CA LEU A 630 16.84 -14.01 -10.53
C LEU A 630 17.06 -14.16 -9.01
N LEU A 631 17.46 -15.34 -8.53
CA LEU A 631 17.64 -15.59 -7.09
C LEU A 631 18.77 -14.75 -6.53
N ALA A 632 19.93 -14.74 -7.19
CA ALA A 632 21.08 -13.93 -6.83
C ALA A 632 20.71 -12.44 -6.77
N GLY A 633 19.95 -11.96 -7.75
CA GLY A 633 19.47 -10.59 -7.77
C GLY A 633 18.58 -10.23 -6.58
N VAL A 634 17.59 -11.08 -6.26
CA VAL A 634 16.68 -10.86 -5.12
C VAL A 634 17.43 -10.91 -3.78
N LEU A 635 18.27 -11.93 -3.55
CA LEU A 635 19.04 -12.05 -2.32
C LEU A 635 20.00 -10.88 -2.12
N LEU A 636 20.68 -10.45 -3.18
CA LEU A 636 21.57 -9.28 -3.13
C LEU A 636 20.78 -8.01 -2.84
N GLY A 637 19.65 -7.78 -3.52
CA GLY A 637 18.80 -6.62 -3.29
C GLY A 637 18.26 -6.55 -1.85
N VAL A 638 17.75 -7.67 -1.32
CA VAL A 638 17.29 -7.77 0.07
C VAL A 638 18.45 -7.55 1.04
N GLY A 639 19.61 -8.19 0.80
CA GLY A 639 20.80 -8.04 1.63
C GLY A 639 21.28 -6.59 1.70
N LEU A 640 21.34 -5.89 0.57
CA LEU A 640 21.67 -4.46 0.51
C LEU A 640 20.62 -3.59 1.20
N SER A 641 19.33 -3.92 1.08
CA SER A 641 18.25 -3.23 1.77
C SER A 641 18.39 -3.34 3.29
N ILE A 642 18.68 -4.54 3.79
CA ILE A 642 18.94 -4.80 5.22
C ILE A 642 20.22 -4.07 5.66
N ALA A 643 21.30 -4.13 4.89
CA ALA A 643 22.54 -3.45 5.20
C ALA A 643 22.37 -1.91 5.29
N LYS A 644 21.59 -1.31 4.38
CA LYS A 644 21.22 0.10 4.43
C LYS A 644 20.43 0.42 5.70
N LEU A 645 19.46 -0.42 6.06
CA LEU A 645 18.64 -0.26 7.26
C LEU A 645 19.55 -0.23 8.51
N ILE A 646 20.41 -1.24 8.66
CA ILE A 646 21.39 -1.34 9.74
C ILE A 646 22.28 -0.07 9.79
N TYR A 647 22.83 0.35 8.66
CA TYR A 647 23.68 1.55 8.60
C TYR A 647 22.94 2.84 8.99
N THR A 648 21.66 2.95 8.59
CA THR A 648 20.83 4.14 8.84
C THR A 648 20.46 4.26 10.31
N PHE A 649 20.13 3.14 10.96
CA PHE A 649 19.80 3.10 12.38
C PHE A 649 21.04 3.15 13.30
N SER A 650 22.22 2.75 12.82
CA SER A 650 23.48 2.86 13.57
C SER A 650 24.12 4.26 13.52
N ARG A 651 23.36 5.36 13.56
CA ARG A 651 23.93 6.72 13.58
C ARG A 651 24.27 7.15 15.00
N LEU A 652 25.58 7.27 15.30
CA LEU A 652 26.11 7.83 16.54
C LEU A 652 26.74 9.21 16.27
N ARG A 653 26.19 10.24 16.89
CA ARG A 653 26.78 11.59 16.97
C ARG A 653 27.42 11.76 18.34
N ILE A 654 28.63 12.29 18.34
CA ILE A 654 29.41 12.54 19.55
C ILE A 654 29.81 14.00 19.51
N ARG A 655 29.41 14.77 20.52
CA ARG A 655 29.78 16.18 20.68
C ARG A 655 30.58 16.33 21.97
N ARG A 656 31.56 17.22 21.96
CA ARG A 656 32.34 17.58 23.14
C ARG A 656 31.90 18.95 23.63
N LYS A 657 31.77 19.10 24.94
CA LYS A 657 31.52 20.37 25.60
C LYS A 657 32.52 20.55 26.74
N GLY A 658 33.05 21.76 26.89
CA GLY A 658 34.03 22.11 27.93
C GLY A 658 35.44 22.27 27.39
N ASP A 659 36.25 23.01 28.13
CA ASP A 659 37.67 23.26 27.85
C ASP A 659 38.54 22.32 28.71
N PRO A 660 39.46 21.53 28.13
CA PRO A 660 40.40 20.69 28.87
C PRO A 660 41.14 21.40 30.01
N ALA A 661 41.40 22.71 29.86
CA ALA A 661 42.09 23.51 30.88
C ALA A 661 41.30 23.66 32.20
N SER A 662 39.99 23.40 32.19
CA SER A 662 39.12 23.50 33.37
C SER A 662 39.11 22.23 34.25
N GLY A 663 39.85 21.19 33.86
CA GLY A 663 39.88 19.89 34.55
C GLY A 663 38.59 19.06 34.42
N ARG A 664 37.61 19.54 33.64
CA ARG A 664 36.32 18.89 33.39
C ARG A 664 35.95 18.92 31.90
N MET A 665 35.52 17.79 31.36
CA MET A 665 35.03 17.69 29.98
C MET A 665 33.72 16.89 29.94
N THR A 666 32.81 17.25 29.03
CA THR A 666 31.55 16.52 28.80
C THR A 666 31.49 15.95 27.39
N LEU A 667 31.22 14.64 27.29
CA LEU A 667 30.99 13.92 26.05
C LEU A 667 29.48 13.67 25.88
N VAL A 668 28.84 14.34 24.93
CA VAL A 668 27.41 14.16 24.65
C VAL A 668 27.24 13.15 23.54
N LEU A 669 26.55 12.05 23.83
CA LEU A 669 26.24 10.98 22.88
C LEU A 669 24.78 11.10 22.43
N GLU A 670 24.57 11.14 21.10
CA GLU A 670 23.25 11.27 20.47
C GLU A 670 23.06 10.17 19.40
N GLY A 671 21.89 9.51 19.38
CA GLY A 671 21.53 8.47 18.41
C GLY A 671 21.71 7.04 18.95
N SER A 672 22.38 6.15 18.23
CA SER A 672 22.54 4.74 18.64
C SER A 672 24.01 4.30 18.68
N ALA A 673 24.48 3.91 19.86
CA ALA A 673 25.83 3.40 20.11
C ALA A 673 25.85 1.88 19.91
N THR A 674 26.12 1.46 18.68
CA THR A 674 26.24 0.05 18.28
C THR A 674 27.70 -0.32 18.00
N PHE A 675 28.02 -1.61 17.94
CA PHE A 675 29.35 -2.14 17.65
C PHE A 675 29.90 -1.60 16.33
N ILE A 676 29.01 -1.30 15.37
CA ILE A 676 29.34 -0.66 14.08
C ILE A 676 29.96 0.73 14.28
N ARG A 677 29.56 1.45 15.33
CA ARG A 677 30.07 2.79 15.69
C ARG A 677 31.02 2.78 16.88
N LEU A 678 31.33 1.61 17.44
CA LEU A 678 32.29 1.45 18.53
C LEU A 678 33.64 2.11 18.23
N PRO A 679 34.25 1.98 17.03
CA PRO A 679 35.52 2.64 16.74
C PRO A 679 35.44 4.17 16.85
N LYS A 680 34.29 4.77 16.51
CA LYS A 680 34.07 6.22 16.65
C LYS A 680 33.94 6.64 18.11
N LEU A 681 33.33 5.80 18.94
CA LEU A 681 33.26 6.01 20.38
C LEU A 681 34.65 5.88 21.02
N ALA A 682 35.40 4.83 20.68
CA ALA A 682 36.77 4.61 21.13
C ALA A 682 37.68 5.79 20.81
N ALA A 683 37.72 6.21 19.53
CA ALA A 683 38.51 7.37 19.11
C ALA A 683 38.10 8.67 19.83
N ALA A 684 36.82 8.81 20.19
CA ALA A 684 36.36 9.97 20.94
C ALA A 684 36.80 9.94 22.42
N LEU A 685 36.92 8.76 23.01
CA LEU A 685 37.42 8.55 24.37
C LEU A 685 38.95 8.67 24.44
N GLU A 686 39.69 8.17 23.44
CA GLU A 686 41.16 8.24 23.38
C GLU A 686 41.69 9.68 23.35
N THR A 687 40.93 10.61 22.79
CA THR A 687 41.32 12.03 22.74
C THR A 687 41.11 12.78 24.07
N VAL A 688 40.59 12.11 25.11
CA VAL A 688 40.40 12.69 26.44
C VAL A 688 41.77 12.74 27.14
N PRO A 689 42.25 13.92 27.59
CA PRO A 689 43.51 14.02 28.32
C PRO A 689 43.49 13.22 29.64
N PRO A 690 44.63 12.67 30.09
CA PRO A 690 44.71 11.98 31.39
C PRO A 690 44.47 12.96 32.55
N GLY A 691 43.98 12.45 33.68
CA GLY A 691 43.85 13.24 34.92
C GLY A 691 42.63 14.18 35.00
N ILE A 692 41.79 14.28 33.97
CA ILE A 692 40.58 15.12 33.99
C ILE A 692 39.32 14.33 34.33
N THR A 693 38.29 15.01 34.84
CA THR A 693 36.97 14.41 35.05
C THR A 693 36.15 14.47 33.76
N LEU A 694 35.80 13.29 33.21
CA LEU A 694 34.94 13.15 32.03
C LEU A 694 33.49 12.87 32.47
N HIS A 695 32.55 13.72 32.07
CA HIS A 695 31.12 13.44 32.18
C HIS A 695 30.61 12.93 30.84
N VAL A 696 29.86 11.83 30.81
CA VAL A 696 29.26 11.33 29.56
C VAL A 696 27.75 11.45 29.66
N ASP A 697 27.17 12.24 28.76
CA ASP A 697 25.73 12.48 28.68
C ASP A 697 25.09 11.53 27.65
N PHE A 698 24.20 10.67 28.14
CA PHE A 698 23.46 9.67 27.37
C PHE A 698 22.01 10.05 27.12
N LYS A 699 21.55 11.25 27.51
CA LYS A 699 20.15 11.66 27.37
C LYS A 699 19.68 11.59 25.90
N GLY A 700 20.57 11.86 24.96
CA GLY A 700 20.31 11.80 23.52
C GLY A 700 20.48 10.42 22.88
N LEU A 701 20.89 9.38 23.62
CA LEU A 701 21.03 8.03 23.09
C LEU A 701 19.70 7.26 23.15
N SER A 702 19.26 6.73 22.02
CA SER A 702 18.10 5.83 21.90
C SER A 702 18.46 4.37 22.20
N TYR A 703 19.70 3.96 21.93
CA TYR A 703 20.17 2.59 22.12
C TYR A 703 21.69 2.55 22.35
N ILE A 704 22.15 1.63 23.21
CA ILE A 704 23.56 1.27 23.39
C ILE A 704 23.68 -0.24 23.48
N ASP A 705 24.59 -0.84 22.71
CA ASP A 705 24.82 -2.28 22.77
C ASP A 705 25.89 -2.68 23.79
N HIS A 706 26.01 -3.99 24.01
CA HIS A 706 26.91 -4.53 25.01
C HIS A 706 28.38 -4.20 24.73
N ALA A 707 28.80 -4.18 23.47
CA ALA A 707 30.19 -3.90 23.11
C ALA A 707 30.57 -2.44 23.43
N CYS A 708 29.71 -1.48 23.10
CA CYS A 708 29.91 -0.07 23.46
C CYS A 708 29.90 0.15 24.98
N LEU A 709 29.08 -0.60 25.72
CA LEU A 709 29.05 -0.56 27.18
C LEU A 709 30.35 -1.06 27.81
N THR A 710 30.83 -2.22 27.37
CA THR A 710 32.08 -2.81 27.85
C THR A 710 33.26 -1.89 27.56
N LEU A 711 33.31 -1.27 26.37
CA LEU A 711 34.32 -0.26 26.05
C LEU A 711 34.34 0.89 27.07
N LEU A 712 33.17 1.42 27.45
CA LEU A 712 33.09 2.50 28.45
C LEU A 712 33.56 2.05 29.84
N MET A 713 33.21 0.83 30.25
CA MET A 713 33.61 0.25 31.54
C MET A 713 35.12 -0.03 31.61
N ASP A 714 35.70 -0.54 30.54
CA ASP A 714 37.14 -0.81 30.49
C ASP A 714 37.94 0.49 30.40
N TRP A 715 37.44 1.47 29.63
CA TRP A 715 38.03 2.80 29.55
C TRP A 715 37.95 3.56 30.88
N GLU A 716 36.86 3.44 31.65
CA GLU A 716 36.73 4.00 33.01
C GLU A 716 37.88 3.55 33.91
N LYS A 717 38.10 2.24 34.01
CA LYS A 717 39.17 1.66 34.84
C LYS A 717 40.55 2.15 34.43
N GLN A 718 40.80 2.24 33.12
CA GLN A 718 42.07 2.74 32.59
C GLN A 718 42.26 4.23 32.91
N HIS A 719 41.21 5.04 32.75
CA HIS A 719 41.25 6.47 33.00
C HIS A 719 41.45 6.80 34.49
N GLU A 720 40.80 6.05 35.38
CA GLU A 720 41.00 6.12 36.84
C GLU A 720 42.44 5.77 37.25
N ALA A 721 43.07 4.78 36.60
CA ALA A 721 44.47 4.46 36.85
C ALA A 721 45.44 5.60 36.48
N THR A 722 45.04 6.52 35.60
CA THR A 722 45.80 7.72 35.23
C THR A 722 45.42 8.97 36.04
N GLY A 723 44.62 8.81 37.11
CA GLY A 723 44.19 9.90 37.99
C GLY A 723 42.98 10.70 37.48
N GLY A 724 42.34 10.27 36.39
CA GLY A 724 41.10 10.84 35.90
C GLY A 724 39.86 10.26 36.60
N LYS A 725 38.68 10.76 36.28
CA LYS A 725 37.41 10.21 36.80
C LYS A 725 36.33 10.22 35.72
N LEU A 726 35.61 9.11 35.56
CA LEU A 726 34.40 9.06 34.73
C LEU A 726 33.18 9.33 35.62
N VAL A 727 32.31 10.24 35.18
CA VAL A 727 31.04 10.51 35.85
C VAL A 727 29.92 10.08 34.91
N LEU A 728 29.34 8.93 35.22
CA LEU A 728 28.29 8.28 34.46
C LEU A 728 27.13 7.89 35.38
N ASP A 729 25.89 8.07 34.91
CA ASP A 729 24.72 7.49 35.58
C ASP A 729 24.56 6.02 35.15
N TRP A 730 25.31 5.16 35.83
CA TRP A 730 25.33 3.72 35.57
C TRP A 730 23.99 3.03 35.84
N GLU A 731 23.18 3.55 36.76
CA GLU A 731 21.88 2.97 37.12
C GLU A 731 20.85 3.22 36.01
N THR A 732 20.75 4.44 35.50
CA THR A 732 19.87 4.78 34.37
C THR A 732 20.28 4.03 33.10
N LEU A 733 21.58 3.86 32.88
CA LEU A 733 22.10 3.14 31.72
C LEU A 733 21.80 1.63 31.78
N ARG A 734 21.98 1.00 32.95
CA ARG A 734 21.62 -0.42 33.19
C ARG A 734 20.11 -0.65 33.15
N ALA A 735 19.30 0.30 33.63
CA ALA A 735 17.84 0.21 33.58
C ALA A 735 17.32 0.20 32.13
N ARG A 736 17.88 1.04 31.25
CA ARG A 736 17.58 1.02 29.81
C ARG A 736 17.96 -0.30 29.14
N PHE A 737 19.01 -0.97 29.61
CA PHE A 737 19.43 -2.29 29.11
C PHE A 737 18.51 -3.44 29.60
N ARG A 738 18.00 -3.40 30.84
CA ARG A 738 17.11 -4.45 31.40
C ARG A 738 15.66 -4.36 30.91
N ASN A 739 15.16 -3.16 30.60
CA ASN A 739 13.77 -2.96 30.18
C ASN A 739 13.49 -3.28 28.69
N ALA A 740 14.49 -3.75 27.94
CA ALA A 740 14.32 -4.20 26.55
C ALA A 740 13.74 -5.63 26.40
N ARG A 741 13.37 -6.31 27.49
CA ARG A 741 12.54 -7.53 27.44
C ARG A 741 11.17 -7.25 28.05
N PRO A 742 10.06 -7.48 27.32
CA PRO A 742 8.77 -7.59 27.97
C PRO A 742 8.78 -8.90 28.77
N ARG A 743 8.86 -8.81 30.10
CA ARG A 743 8.31 -9.86 30.95
C ARG A 743 6.81 -9.59 31.03
N PRO A 744 5.94 -10.55 30.69
CA PRO A 744 4.56 -10.50 31.14
C PRO A 744 4.61 -10.42 32.67
N ARG A 745 3.98 -9.41 33.25
CA ARG A 745 3.65 -9.47 34.68
C ARG A 745 2.73 -10.66 34.84
N ALA A 746 3.18 -11.68 35.55
CA ALA A 746 2.27 -12.63 36.17
C ALA A 746 1.41 -11.80 37.13
N GLU A 747 0.11 -11.79 36.89
CA GLU A 747 -0.87 -11.32 37.85
C GLU A 747 -0.75 -12.19 39.09
N ALA A 748 -0.22 -11.60 40.16
CA ALA A 748 -0.46 -12.08 41.51
C ALA A 748 -1.74 -11.39 41.98
N ASN A 749 -2.86 -12.11 41.96
CA ASN A 749 -3.79 -12.21 43.08
C ASN A 749 -5.08 -12.96 42.69
N GLN A 750 -5.42 -13.92 43.56
CA GLN A 750 -6.67 -14.70 43.71
C GLN A 750 -6.73 -16.03 42.96
#